data_AF-A0A099LP46-F1
#
_entry.id   AF-A0A099LP46-F1
#
_cell.length_a   1.000
_cell.length_b   1.000
_cell.length_c   1.000
_cell.angle_alpha   90.00
_cell.angle_beta   90.00
_cell.angle_gamma   90.00
#
_symmetry.space_group_name_H-M   'P 1'
#
loop_
_entity.id
_entity.type
_entity.pdbx_description
1 polymer ?
#
loop_
_entity_poly.entity_id
_entity_poly.type
_entity_poly.pdbx_seq_one_letter_code
_entity_poly.pdbx_strand_id
1 'polypeptide(L)'
;MEYRIDLVVLSEQKQNCRFGLTLHNLSDQDLPAWSLTFAFNRFIQPGSVSHGTLTQIGSYCQLKPETQVLAANHHFYCEFSVQTNPFRYYSDGLNQAFIEFQQGDARVRRPVDVPPIVLASPYRERESLPHTLASEHALLPKPNAMTLDEGHFTLTSEIGVAWQCDTAQSAAQWFIDELQRIHHITLHADEHGKLVYKKNPTLDEGVYHLTISESHISIESGSQAGFVHASATLLQWIGCPEESQPIELVCCTIADKPRFDYRGMMLDCSRHFHSVEQVKRLINLLAHYKFNTFHWHLTDDEGWRIEIKTFPELTEIGAWRGVDEAIEPQYTHISQRYGGFYSQEEIKEVVAFAQQRGINVIPEIDVPGHCRAAIKSLPHLLVEEQDTTVYRSIQNYSDNVLNPALEGTYQFLDRVLEEVAALFPSPYVHIGADEVPHGVWSNSPSCQALMAEYSYQDYKELQGHLLRHAEQKLRSLGKRMLGWEEAQHGDKVSKDTVIYSWLSEDAAVNCARQGFDVVLQPAQTTYLDMTQDYAPEEPGVDWANPLPLKKAYTYEPLANIPADDPIHKRIWGIQTALWCEIINNPQRMDYMIFPRLTALAEACWTEKQQRDWPDYLARLKGHLPLLDKQGVQYRQPWK
;
A
#
# COMPACT_ATOMS: atom_id res chain seq x y z
N MET A 1 -21.95 -3.43 -28.11
CA MET A 1 -20.76 -4.17 -27.65
C MET A 1 -20.92 -5.59 -28.18
N GLU A 2 -19.89 -6.12 -28.84
CA GLU A 2 -19.98 -7.34 -29.67
C GLU A 2 -19.74 -8.63 -28.89
N TYR A 3 -19.09 -8.55 -27.74
CA TYR A 3 -18.70 -9.71 -26.93
C TYR A 3 -18.97 -9.43 -25.46
N ARG A 4 -19.52 -10.42 -24.73
CA ARG A 4 -19.84 -10.33 -23.30
C ARG A 4 -19.49 -11.64 -22.61
N ILE A 5 -19.00 -11.57 -21.37
CA ILE A 5 -18.74 -12.75 -20.54
C ILE A 5 -19.49 -12.68 -19.22
N ASP A 6 -20.36 -13.65 -18.98
CA ASP A 6 -21.12 -13.75 -17.74
C ASP A 6 -20.47 -14.79 -16.82
N LEU A 7 -20.16 -14.41 -15.58
CA LEU A 7 -19.66 -15.30 -14.52
C LEU A 7 -20.73 -15.48 -13.45
N VAL A 8 -21.01 -16.72 -13.06
CA VAL A 8 -22.06 -17.07 -12.10
C VAL A 8 -21.52 -18.07 -11.08
N VAL A 9 -21.81 -17.84 -9.79
CA VAL A 9 -21.57 -18.85 -8.75
C VAL A 9 -22.65 -19.93 -8.84
N LEU A 10 -22.27 -21.15 -9.21
CA LEU A 10 -23.19 -22.28 -9.37
C LEU A 10 -23.44 -23.02 -8.06
N SER A 11 -22.40 -23.16 -7.24
CA SER A 11 -22.50 -23.82 -5.93
C SER A 11 -21.33 -23.46 -5.03
N GLU A 12 -21.59 -23.40 -3.73
CA GLU A 12 -20.60 -23.13 -2.69
C GLU A 12 -20.59 -24.29 -1.68
N GLN A 13 -19.41 -24.84 -1.43
CA GLN A 13 -19.13 -25.80 -0.37
C GLN A 13 -17.96 -25.28 0.45
N LYS A 14 -17.69 -25.90 1.60
CA LYS A 14 -16.58 -25.49 2.47
C LYS A 14 -15.26 -25.56 1.68
N GLN A 15 -14.61 -24.41 1.49
CA GLN A 15 -13.35 -24.26 0.75
C GLN A 15 -13.42 -24.72 -0.72
N ASN A 16 -14.61 -24.67 -1.34
CA ASN A 16 -14.77 -25.01 -2.75
C ASN A 16 -15.97 -24.29 -3.37
N CYS A 17 -15.71 -23.44 -4.36
CA CYS A 17 -16.73 -22.74 -5.14
C CYS A 17 -16.67 -23.20 -6.60
N ARG A 18 -17.82 -23.49 -7.19
CA ARG A 18 -17.96 -23.84 -8.62
C ARG A 18 -18.62 -22.70 -9.37
N PHE A 19 -18.09 -22.37 -10.53
CA PHE A 19 -18.49 -21.25 -11.35
C PHE A 19 -18.91 -21.70 -12.75
N GLY A 20 -19.87 -21.00 -13.32
CA GLY A 20 -20.25 -21.09 -14.73
C GLY A 20 -19.80 -19.83 -15.44
N LEU A 21 -19.09 -19.99 -16.55
CA LEU A 21 -18.58 -18.93 -17.40
C LEU A 21 -19.25 -19.06 -18.77
N THR A 22 -19.97 -18.02 -19.19
CA THR A 22 -20.66 -17.97 -20.48
C THR A 22 -20.12 -16.82 -21.31
N LEU A 23 -19.42 -17.13 -22.40
CA LEU A 23 -18.94 -16.15 -23.37
C LEU A 23 -19.94 -16.05 -24.53
N HIS A 24 -20.46 -14.85 -24.76
CA HIS A 24 -21.41 -14.55 -25.82
C HIS A 24 -20.71 -13.86 -27.00
N ASN A 25 -20.88 -14.41 -28.20
CA ASN A 25 -20.65 -13.70 -29.45
C ASN A 25 -21.97 -13.04 -29.88
N LEU A 26 -22.09 -11.74 -29.61
CA LEU A 26 -23.26 -10.93 -29.96
C LEU A 26 -23.11 -10.26 -31.33
N SER A 27 -22.01 -10.56 -32.05
CA SER A 27 -21.77 -10.05 -33.40
C SER A 27 -22.47 -10.91 -34.45
N ASP A 28 -22.57 -10.36 -35.66
CA ASP A 28 -23.06 -11.05 -36.85
C ASP A 28 -21.97 -11.87 -37.58
N GLN A 29 -20.80 -12.06 -36.96
CA GLN A 29 -19.67 -12.79 -37.55
C GLN A 29 -19.27 -14.00 -36.71
N ASP A 30 -18.95 -15.10 -37.39
CA ASP A 30 -18.33 -16.27 -36.77
C ASP A 30 -16.89 -15.94 -36.36
N LEU A 31 -16.44 -16.49 -35.23
CA LEU A 31 -15.09 -16.31 -34.70
C LEU A 31 -14.29 -17.60 -34.85
N PRO A 32 -13.48 -17.76 -35.90
CA PRO A 32 -12.62 -18.92 -36.06
C PRO A 32 -11.36 -18.81 -35.20
N ALA A 33 -10.85 -19.96 -34.76
CA ALA A 33 -9.62 -20.11 -33.98
C ALA A 33 -9.54 -19.12 -32.80
N TRP A 34 -10.67 -18.97 -32.09
CA TRP A 34 -10.80 -18.00 -31.03
C TRP A 34 -10.23 -18.51 -29.70
N SER A 35 -9.85 -17.59 -28.83
CA SER A 35 -9.47 -17.84 -27.44
C SER A 35 -9.91 -16.67 -26.57
N LEU A 36 -10.21 -16.97 -25.31
CA LEU A 36 -10.63 -15.98 -24.34
C LEU A 36 -9.50 -15.75 -23.34
N THR A 37 -9.20 -14.48 -23.06
CA THR A 37 -8.26 -14.09 -22.01
C THR A 37 -8.99 -13.22 -21.00
N PHE A 38 -8.76 -13.46 -19.71
CA PHE A 38 -9.35 -12.68 -18.62
C PHE A 38 -8.42 -12.60 -17.41
N ALA A 39 -8.62 -11.59 -16.56
CA ALA A 39 -7.91 -11.46 -15.30
C ALA A 39 -8.77 -11.95 -14.13
N PHE A 40 -8.24 -12.88 -13.34
CA PHE A 40 -8.91 -13.48 -12.19
C PHE A 40 -7.94 -13.84 -11.07
N ASN A 41 -8.20 -13.35 -9.86
CA ASN A 41 -7.22 -13.38 -8.77
C ASN A 41 -7.21 -14.69 -7.96
N ARG A 42 -8.08 -15.66 -8.28
CA ARG A 42 -8.14 -16.93 -7.57
C ARG A 42 -7.57 -18.06 -8.41
N PHE A 43 -6.98 -19.05 -7.74
CA PHE A 43 -6.46 -20.25 -8.40
C PHE A 43 -7.57 -21.13 -8.97
N ILE A 44 -7.66 -21.23 -10.28
CA ILE A 44 -8.58 -22.15 -10.95
C ILE A 44 -7.98 -23.56 -10.89
N GLN A 45 -8.71 -24.52 -10.34
CA GLN A 45 -8.26 -25.92 -10.27
C GLN A 45 -8.19 -26.50 -11.70
N PRO A 46 -7.01 -26.85 -12.26
CA PRO A 46 -6.91 -27.21 -13.68
C PRO A 46 -7.78 -28.40 -14.07
N GLY A 47 -7.90 -29.40 -13.18
CA GLY A 47 -8.73 -30.58 -13.40
C GLY A 47 -10.25 -30.36 -13.26
N SER A 48 -10.69 -29.14 -12.93
CA SER A 48 -12.11 -28.79 -12.77
C SER A 48 -12.72 -28.10 -13.99
N VAL A 49 -11.90 -27.75 -14.98
CA VAL A 49 -12.33 -27.05 -16.21
C VAL A 49 -13.13 -28.02 -17.07
N SER A 50 -14.40 -27.71 -17.35
CA SER A 50 -15.30 -28.66 -18.00
C SER A 50 -15.16 -28.73 -19.53
N HIS A 51 -14.83 -27.61 -20.18
CA HIS A 51 -14.73 -27.48 -21.64
C HIS A 51 -13.55 -26.60 -22.03
N GLY A 52 -12.63 -27.14 -22.84
CA GLY A 52 -11.42 -26.44 -23.23
C GLY A 52 -10.25 -26.64 -22.27
N THR A 53 -9.17 -25.91 -22.53
CA THR A 53 -7.94 -25.92 -21.73
C THR A 53 -7.67 -24.53 -21.19
N LEU A 54 -7.38 -24.44 -19.89
CA LEU A 54 -7.09 -23.17 -19.21
C LEU A 54 -5.66 -23.16 -18.72
N THR A 55 -4.93 -22.09 -19.05
CA THR A 55 -3.63 -21.77 -18.46
C THR A 55 -3.77 -20.55 -17.56
N GLN A 56 -3.13 -20.56 -16.40
CA GLN A 56 -3.12 -19.45 -15.45
C GLN A 56 -1.69 -19.12 -15.05
N ILE A 57 -1.32 -17.85 -15.15
CA ILE A 57 -0.04 -17.29 -14.68
C ILE A 57 -0.37 -16.07 -13.83
N GLY A 58 -0.25 -16.18 -12.51
CA GLY A 58 -0.73 -15.12 -11.63
C GLY A 58 -2.25 -14.97 -11.74
N SER A 59 -2.68 -13.74 -12.04
CA SER A 59 -4.07 -13.41 -12.39
C SER A 59 -4.42 -13.62 -13.88
N TYR A 60 -3.42 -13.80 -14.76
CA TYR A 60 -3.61 -13.94 -16.20
C TYR A 60 -4.14 -15.32 -16.57
N CYS A 61 -5.39 -15.39 -17.02
CA CYS A 61 -6.03 -16.63 -17.45
C CYS A 61 -6.27 -16.61 -18.97
N GLN A 62 -5.87 -17.69 -19.65
CA GLN A 62 -6.20 -17.92 -21.06
C GLN A 62 -6.95 -19.24 -21.20
N LEU A 63 -8.18 -19.16 -21.73
CA LEU A 63 -9.05 -20.28 -22.02
C LEU A 63 -9.08 -20.54 -23.52
N LYS A 64 -8.60 -21.71 -23.92
CA LYS A 64 -8.65 -22.20 -25.31
C LYS A 64 -9.79 -23.22 -25.43
N PRO A 65 -10.82 -22.94 -26.25
CA PRO A 65 -11.95 -23.84 -26.43
C PRO A 65 -11.55 -25.10 -27.19
N GLU A 66 -12.35 -26.17 -27.02
CA GLU A 66 -12.28 -27.34 -27.91
C GLU A 66 -12.91 -27.05 -29.29
N THR A 67 -13.84 -26.10 -29.36
CA THR A 67 -14.53 -25.70 -30.58
C THR A 67 -13.66 -24.76 -31.42
N GLN A 68 -13.53 -25.05 -32.71
CA GLN A 68 -12.72 -24.23 -33.61
C GLN A 68 -13.41 -22.92 -34.02
N VAL A 69 -14.73 -22.84 -33.92
CA VAL A 69 -15.52 -21.66 -34.32
C VAL A 69 -16.56 -21.36 -33.25
N LEU A 70 -16.66 -20.10 -32.82
CA LEU A 70 -17.80 -19.58 -32.07
C LEU A 70 -18.70 -18.82 -33.05
N ALA A 71 -19.83 -19.42 -33.40
CA ALA A 71 -20.74 -18.87 -34.40
C ALA A 71 -21.30 -17.51 -33.98
N ALA A 72 -21.70 -16.70 -34.96
CA ALA A 72 -22.44 -15.47 -34.77
C ALA A 72 -23.70 -15.72 -33.92
N ASN A 73 -24.01 -14.79 -33.01
CA ASN A 73 -25.18 -14.86 -32.13
C ASN A 73 -25.26 -16.14 -31.26
N HIS A 74 -24.13 -16.83 -31.02
CA HIS A 74 -24.02 -18.01 -30.15
C HIS A 74 -23.19 -17.73 -28.90
N HIS A 75 -23.09 -18.72 -28.03
CA HIS A 75 -22.29 -18.66 -26.81
C HIS A 75 -21.46 -19.92 -26.62
N PHE A 76 -20.39 -19.77 -25.84
CA PHE A 76 -19.59 -20.86 -25.29
C PHE A 76 -19.78 -20.90 -23.78
N TYR A 77 -19.88 -22.11 -23.22
CA TYR A 77 -20.05 -22.34 -21.78
C TYR A 77 -18.93 -23.23 -21.24
N CYS A 78 -18.40 -22.87 -20.08
CA CYS A 78 -17.43 -23.67 -19.33
C CYS A 78 -17.69 -23.54 -17.83
N GLU A 79 -17.48 -24.63 -17.09
CA GLU A 79 -17.41 -24.62 -15.64
C GLU A 79 -15.97 -24.73 -15.16
N PHE A 80 -15.70 -24.19 -13.98
CA PHE A 80 -14.47 -24.45 -13.23
C PHE A 80 -14.71 -24.30 -11.73
N SER A 81 -13.77 -24.77 -10.92
CA SER A 81 -13.83 -24.68 -9.46
C SER A 81 -12.58 -24.03 -8.88
N VAL A 82 -12.75 -23.38 -7.72
CA VAL A 82 -11.72 -22.65 -6.98
C VAL A 82 -11.79 -23.10 -5.52
N GLN A 83 -10.62 -23.32 -4.89
CA GLN A 83 -10.55 -23.63 -3.46
C GLN A 83 -10.56 -22.36 -2.63
N THR A 84 -11.75 -21.89 -2.29
CA THR A 84 -11.96 -20.62 -1.61
C THR A 84 -13.21 -20.63 -0.75
N ASN A 85 -13.28 -19.70 0.20
CA ASN A 85 -14.55 -19.32 0.82
C ASN A 85 -15.48 -18.63 -0.21
N PRO A 86 -16.80 -18.56 0.07
CA PRO A 86 -17.77 -17.88 -0.78
C PRO A 86 -17.36 -16.47 -1.18
N PHE A 87 -17.61 -16.10 -2.44
CA PHE A 87 -17.40 -14.74 -2.92
C PHE A 87 -18.44 -13.81 -2.34
N ARG A 88 -18.01 -12.61 -1.94
CA ARG A 88 -18.85 -11.66 -1.21
C ARG A 88 -19.05 -10.37 -1.99
N TYR A 89 -18.14 -10.05 -2.91
CA TYR A 89 -18.09 -8.79 -3.62
C TYR A 89 -18.07 -8.98 -5.13
N TYR A 90 -18.55 -7.99 -5.87
CA TYR A 90 -18.41 -8.01 -7.32
C TYR A 90 -16.94 -7.95 -7.77
N SER A 91 -16.07 -7.37 -6.95
CA SER A 91 -14.61 -7.32 -7.17
C SER A 91 -13.93 -8.69 -7.09
N ASP A 92 -14.57 -9.72 -6.52
CA ASP A 92 -14.06 -11.10 -6.59
C ASP A 92 -14.19 -11.70 -7.99
N GLY A 93 -15.02 -11.09 -8.86
CA GLY A 93 -15.26 -11.53 -10.23
C GLY A 93 -14.06 -11.31 -11.17
N LEU A 94 -14.33 -11.35 -12.47
CA LEU A 94 -13.31 -11.05 -13.47
C LEU A 94 -13.06 -9.54 -13.50
N ASN A 95 -11.80 -9.11 -13.52
CA ASN A 95 -11.48 -7.68 -13.60
C ASN A 95 -11.68 -7.13 -15.02
N GLN A 96 -11.19 -7.87 -16.01
CA GLN A 96 -11.23 -7.53 -17.43
C GLN A 96 -11.19 -8.82 -18.28
N ALA A 97 -11.68 -8.73 -19.52
CA ALA A 97 -11.57 -9.79 -20.51
C ALA A 97 -11.36 -9.23 -21.92
N PHE A 98 -10.67 -10.00 -22.76
CA PHE A 98 -10.64 -9.79 -24.21
C PHE A 98 -10.70 -11.15 -24.93
N ILE A 99 -11.18 -11.12 -26.17
CA ILE A 99 -11.20 -12.28 -27.07
C ILE A 99 -10.18 -12.05 -28.17
N GLU A 100 -9.41 -13.09 -28.50
CA GLU A 100 -8.49 -13.11 -29.63
C GLU A 100 -8.98 -14.16 -30.63
N PHE A 101 -9.10 -13.79 -31.91
CA PHE A 101 -9.55 -14.70 -32.96
C PHE A 101 -8.89 -14.36 -34.30
N GLN A 102 -8.98 -15.30 -35.25
CA GLN A 102 -8.41 -15.11 -36.59
C GLN A 102 -9.39 -14.32 -37.48
N GLN A 103 -8.90 -13.25 -38.10
CA GLN A 103 -9.63 -12.47 -39.10
C GLN A 103 -8.77 -12.34 -40.36
N GLY A 104 -9.05 -13.19 -41.35
CA GLY A 104 -8.16 -13.36 -42.51
C GLY A 104 -6.81 -13.96 -42.08
N ASP A 105 -5.72 -13.27 -42.43
CA ASP A 105 -4.35 -13.68 -42.07
C ASP A 105 -3.85 -13.07 -40.75
N ALA A 106 -4.65 -12.24 -40.09
CA ALA A 106 -4.28 -11.56 -38.85
C ALA A 106 -5.01 -12.16 -37.63
N ARG A 107 -4.35 -12.12 -36.46
CA ARG A 107 -5.03 -12.26 -35.17
C ARG A 107 -5.49 -10.90 -34.69
N VAL A 108 -6.74 -10.82 -34.25
CA VAL A 108 -7.36 -9.58 -33.77
C VAL A 108 -7.83 -9.79 -32.35
N ARG A 109 -7.54 -8.81 -31.49
CA ARG A 109 -8.00 -8.74 -30.10
C ARG A 109 -9.18 -7.77 -30.00
N ARG A 110 -10.25 -8.16 -29.32
CA ARG A 110 -11.42 -7.32 -29.06
C ARG A 110 -11.77 -7.35 -27.58
N PRO A 111 -12.09 -6.20 -26.95
CA PRO A 111 -12.52 -6.18 -25.57
C PRO A 111 -13.82 -6.98 -25.40
N VAL A 112 -13.98 -7.61 -24.24
CA VAL A 112 -15.17 -8.36 -23.84
C VAL A 112 -15.78 -7.66 -22.63
N ASP A 113 -17.08 -7.38 -22.71
CA ASP A 113 -17.81 -6.79 -21.58
C ASP A 113 -17.88 -7.78 -20.43
N VAL A 114 -17.58 -7.32 -19.23
CA VAL A 114 -17.63 -8.12 -18.00
C VAL A 114 -18.69 -7.54 -17.07
N PRO A 115 -19.95 -8.04 -17.10
CA PRO A 115 -20.94 -7.69 -16.10
C PRO A 115 -20.52 -8.17 -14.70
N PRO A 116 -21.07 -7.58 -13.63
CA PRO A 116 -20.84 -8.08 -12.27
C PRO A 116 -21.17 -9.55 -12.14
N ILE A 117 -20.33 -10.30 -11.42
CA ILE A 117 -20.57 -11.71 -11.11
C ILE A 117 -21.92 -11.88 -10.40
N VAL A 118 -22.67 -12.91 -10.78
CA VAL A 118 -23.89 -13.30 -10.05
C VAL A 118 -23.47 -14.07 -8.79
N LEU A 119 -23.47 -13.37 -7.66
CA LEU A 119 -23.12 -13.92 -6.34
C LEU A 119 -24.24 -14.82 -5.79
N ALA A 120 -23.85 -15.94 -5.17
CA ALA A 120 -24.80 -16.81 -4.46
C ALA A 120 -25.05 -16.33 -3.02
N SER A 121 -24.00 -15.83 -2.35
CA SER A 121 -24.03 -15.53 -0.91
C SER A 121 -23.48 -14.13 -0.57
N PRO A 122 -24.05 -13.02 -1.09
CA PRO A 122 -23.67 -11.69 -0.62
C PRO A 122 -24.04 -11.51 0.86
N TYR A 123 -23.31 -10.65 1.57
CA TYR A 123 -23.68 -10.29 2.94
C TYR A 123 -25.02 -9.56 2.98
N ARG A 124 -25.77 -9.78 4.06
CA ARG A 124 -27.02 -9.04 4.35
C ARG A 124 -26.81 -7.87 5.31
N GLU A 125 -25.78 -7.94 6.14
CA GLU A 125 -25.41 -6.87 7.07
C GLU A 125 -24.83 -5.67 6.32
N ARG A 126 -24.93 -4.49 6.94
CA ARG A 126 -24.37 -3.23 6.44
C ARG A 126 -23.86 -2.44 7.64
N GLU A 127 -22.72 -1.79 7.48
CA GLU A 127 -22.23 -0.81 8.44
C GLU A 127 -23.13 0.43 8.36
N SER A 128 -23.70 0.83 9.49
CA SER A 128 -24.44 2.10 9.59
C SER A 128 -23.72 3.01 10.57
N LEU A 129 -23.36 4.20 10.11
CA LEU A 129 -22.78 5.22 10.97
C LEU A 129 -23.88 6.05 11.62
N PRO A 130 -23.78 6.35 12.92
CA PRO A 130 -24.74 7.21 13.57
C PRO A 130 -24.69 8.62 12.96
N HIS A 131 -25.84 9.29 12.96
CA HIS A 131 -25.86 10.72 12.69
C HIS A 131 -25.05 11.44 13.78
N THR A 132 -24.11 12.29 13.37
CA THR A 132 -23.32 13.14 14.26
C THR A 132 -23.35 14.58 13.78
N LEU A 133 -23.14 15.54 14.69
CA LEU A 133 -22.91 16.93 14.31
C LEU A 133 -21.44 17.12 13.92
N ALA A 134 -21.18 18.05 13.02
CA ALA A 134 -19.80 18.40 12.68
C ALA A 134 -19.17 19.14 13.86
N SER A 135 -17.95 18.75 14.24
CA SER A 135 -17.14 19.52 15.19
C SER A 135 -16.67 20.79 14.51
N GLU A 136 -16.73 21.92 15.23
CA GLU A 136 -16.11 23.19 14.79
C GLU A 136 -14.58 23.08 14.81
N HIS A 137 -14.02 22.26 15.71
CA HIS A 137 -12.60 21.95 15.79
C HIS A 137 -12.33 20.55 15.24
N ALA A 138 -12.20 20.46 13.92
CA ALA A 138 -12.12 19.21 13.17
C ALA A 138 -10.70 18.64 13.07
N LEU A 139 -10.03 18.42 14.21
CA LEU A 139 -8.64 17.96 14.24
C LEU A 139 -8.51 16.44 14.13
N LEU A 140 -7.69 15.97 13.19
CA LEU A 140 -7.37 14.57 12.93
C LEU A 140 -5.86 14.43 12.68
N PRO A 141 -5.09 13.73 13.52
CA PRO A 141 -5.49 13.12 14.79
C PRO A 141 -5.84 14.15 15.87
N LYS A 142 -6.63 13.73 16.86
CA LYS A 142 -6.94 14.55 18.04
C LYS A 142 -5.67 14.87 18.86
N PRO A 143 -5.42 16.15 19.20
CA PRO A 143 -4.34 16.48 20.11
C PRO A 143 -4.53 15.89 21.50
N ASN A 144 -3.43 15.49 22.14
CA ASN A 144 -3.47 14.87 23.46
C ASN A 144 -3.83 15.85 24.59
N ALA A 145 -3.50 17.13 24.44
CA ALA A 145 -3.95 18.20 25.33
C ALA A 145 -4.27 19.47 24.55
N MET A 146 -5.46 20.02 24.79
CA MET A 146 -5.96 21.24 24.16
C MET A 146 -6.89 21.99 25.12
N THR A 147 -6.72 23.30 25.23
CA THR A 147 -7.64 24.20 25.92
C THR A 147 -8.11 25.28 24.95
N LEU A 148 -9.41 25.55 24.95
CA LEU A 148 -10.00 26.69 24.25
C LEU A 148 -9.98 27.90 25.19
N ASP A 149 -9.59 29.03 24.64
CA ASP A 149 -9.54 30.31 25.34
C ASP A 149 -10.63 31.24 24.77
N GLU A 150 -11.02 32.28 25.52
CA GLU A 150 -11.91 33.31 25.00
C GLU A 150 -11.19 34.16 23.95
N GLY A 151 -11.93 34.64 22.96
CA GLY A 151 -11.41 35.53 21.90
C GLY A 151 -11.05 34.82 20.61
N HIS A 152 -10.73 35.61 19.58
CA HIS A 152 -10.41 35.14 18.24
C HIS A 152 -9.18 35.86 17.69
N PHE A 153 -8.43 35.16 16.84
CA PHE A 153 -7.40 35.72 16.00
C PHE A 153 -7.89 35.80 14.55
N THR A 154 -7.91 37.00 13.99
CA THR A 154 -8.24 37.22 12.58
C THR A 154 -7.02 36.92 11.69
N LEU A 155 -7.09 35.84 10.91
CA LEU A 155 -6.08 35.50 9.90
C LEU A 155 -6.30 36.31 8.62
N THR A 156 -5.33 37.16 8.27
CA THR A 156 -5.28 37.93 7.01
C THR A 156 -3.97 37.64 6.26
N SER A 157 -3.89 38.03 4.98
CA SER A 157 -2.65 37.91 4.20
C SER A 157 -1.50 38.79 4.72
N GLU A 158 -1.79 39.73 5.62
CA GLU A 158 -0.82 40.71 6.16
C GLU A 158 -0.16 40.25 7.45
N ILE A 159 -0.55 39.11 8.02
CA ILE A 159 -0.05 38.72 9.35
C ILE A 159 1.46 38.42 9.37
N GLY A 160 2.05 38.03 8.24
CA GLY A 160 3.47 37.63 8.14
C GLY A 160 3.82 36.35 8.90
N VAL A 161 4.90 35.68 8.47
CA VAL A 161 5.42 34.46 9.09
C VAL A 161 6.89 34.65 9.47
N ALA A 162 7.18 34.54 10.76
CA ALA A 162 8.54 34.59 11.31
C ALA A 162 8.99 33.19 11.72
N TRP A 163 10.23 32.80 11.40
CA TRP A 163 10.88 31.62 11.98
C TRP A 163 12.22 32.00 12.57
N GLN A 164 12.41 31.66 13.85
CA GLN A 164 13.60 32.07 14.62
C GLN A 164 14.71 31.01 14.61
N CYS A 165 14.56 29.95 13.81
CA CYS A 165 15.55 28.89 13.66
C CYS A 165 15.42 28.18 12.31
N ASP A 166 16.55 27.73 11.76
CA ASP A 166 16.60 27.05 10.45
C ASP A 166 15.81 25.74 10.45
N THR A 167 15.75 25.05 11.59
CA THR A 167 14.99 23.79 11.76
C THR A 167 13.48 23.95 11.55
N ALA A 168 12.94 25.16 11.63
CA ALA A 168 11.52 25.45 11.39
C ALA A 168 11.22 25.84 9.93
N GLN A 169 12.25 26.14 9.12
CA GLN A 169 12.07 26.74 7.80
C GLN A 169 11.22 25.86 6.88
N SER A 170 11.47 24.55 6.83
CA SER A 170 10.74 23.65 5.93
C SER A 170 9.25 23.55 6.31
N ALA A 171 8.95 23.50 7.62
CA ALA A 171 7.58 23.44 8.12
C ALA A 171 6.82 24.75 7.87
N ALA A 172 7.47 25.90 8.10
CA ALA A 172 6.91 27.21 7.82
C ALA A 172 6.63 27.38 6.31
N GLN A 173 7.57 26.99 5.45
CA GLN A 173 7.38 27.05 4.00
C GLN A 173 6.27 26.11 3.55
N TRP A 174 6.24 24.87 4.05
CA TRP A 174 5.17 23.91 3.75
C TRP A 174 3.79 24.45 4.16
N PHE A 175 3.68 25.07 5.34
CA PHE A 175 2.45 25.72 5.78
C PHE A 175 2.00 26.83 4.82
N ILE A 176 2.92 27.71 4.40
CA ILE A 176 2.64 28.78 3.44
C ILE A 176 2.15 28.20 2.10
N ASP A 177 2.84 27.17 1.59
CA ASP A 177 2.50 26.53 0.33
C ASP A 177 1.13 25.86 0.38
N GLU A 178 0.81 25.17 1.49
CA GLU A 178 -0.49 24.52 1.68
C GLU A 178 -1.62 25.52 1.83
N LEU A 179 -1.40 26.62 2.54
CA LEU A 179 -2.39 27.69 2.68
C LEU A 179 -2.69 28.34 1.32
N GLN A 180 -1.67 28.56 0.49
CA GLN A 180 -1.85 29.04 -0.87
C GLN A 180 -2.57 28.01 -1.74
N ARG A 181 -2.19 26.73 -1.66
CA ARG A 181 -2.76 25.66 -2.48
C ARG A 181 -4.24 25.39 -2.15
N ILE A 182 -4.58 25.36 -0.86
CA ILE A 182 -5.92 24.98 -0.38
C ILE A 182 -6.83 26.20 -0.28
N HIS A 183 -6.34 27.34 0.20
CA HIS A 183 -7.16 28.51 0.52
C HIS A 183 -6.91 29.72 -0.37
N HIS A 184 -5.92 29.67 -1.26
CA HIS A 184 -5.51 30.81 -2.09
C HIS A 184 -5.10 32.05 -1.26
N ILE A 185 -4.64 31.81 -0.03
CA ILE A 185 -4.10 32.86 0.85
C ILE A 185 -2.58 32.80 0.79
N THR A 186 -1.98 33.87 0.31
CA THR A 186 -0.53 34.03 0.30
C THR A 186 -0.08 34.70 1.60
N LEU A 187 0.72 33.99 2.37
CA LEU A 187 1.48 34.56 3.47
C LEU A 187 2.94 34.76 3.02
N HIS A 188 3.60 35.74 3.62
CA HIS A 188 4.99 36.07 3.31
C HIS A 188 5.87 35.93 4.55
N ALA A 189 7.14 35.59 4.32
CA ALA A 189 8.15 35.63 5.35
C ALA A 189 8.33 37.08 5.85
N ASP A 190 8.27 37.29 7.15
CA ASP A 190 8.45 38.58 7.82
C ASP A 190 9.06 38.35 9.20
N GLU A 191 10.19 39.01 9.49
CA GLU A 191 10.86 38.93 10.80
C GLU A 191 9.96 39.42 11.96
N HIS A 192 8.96 40.24 11.66
CA HIS A 192 7.97 40.76 12.60
C HIS A 192 6.57 40.16 12.42
N GLY A 193 6.48 39.04 11.71
CA GLY A 193 5.23 38.32 11.50
C GLY A 193 4.55 37.88 12.80
N LYS A 194 3.22 37.82 12.77
CA LYS A 194 2.36 37.39 13.89
C LYS A 194 2.26 35.87 14.00
N LEU A 195 2.58 35.11 12.96
CA LEU A 195 2.80 33.66 13.06
C LEU A 195 4.28 33.40 13.30
N VAL A 196 4.65 32.92 14.49
CA VAL A 196 6.04 32.78 14.92
C VAL A 196 6.40 31.33 15.22
N TYR A 197 7.39 30.80 14.52
CA TYR A 197 8.02 29.51 14.81
C TYR A 197 9.25 29.74 15.70
N LYS A 198 9.23 29.18 16.92
CA LYS A 198 10.28 29.35 17.93
C LYS A 198 10.86 27.99 18.34
N LYS A 199 12.18 27.93 18.48
CA LYS A 199 12.85 26.73 18.99
C LYS A 199 12.63 26.61 20.50
N ASN A 200 12.12 25.48 20.94
CA ASN A 200 12.06 25.11 22.35
C ASN A 200 12.84 23.80 22.57
N PRO A 201 14.09 23.87 23.05
CA PRO A 201 14.98 22.71 23.16
C PRO A 201 14.59 21.72 24.27
N THR A 202 13.59 22.04 25.10
CA THR A 202 13.10 21.12 26.14
C THR A 202 12.04 20.14 25.61
N LEU A 203 11.59 20.31 24.37
CA LEU A 203 10.61 19.44 23.72
C LEU A 203 11.35 18.36 22.92
N ASP A 204 10.96 17.10 23.15
CA ASP A 204 11.51 15.93 22.47
C ASP A 204 11.15 15.91 20.96
N GLU A 205 11.68 14.93 20.23
CA GLU A 205 11.40 14.72 18.81
C GLU A 205 9.89 14.59 18.55
N GLY A 206 9.37 15.34 17.56
CA GLY A 206 7.97 15.32 17.19
C GLY A 206 7.00 16.06 18.15
N VAL A 207 7.45 16.50 19.33
CA VAL A 207 6.64 17.23 20.32
C VAL A 207 6.51 18.70 19.92
N TYR A 208 5.33 19.29 20.12
CA TYR A 208 5.11 20.71 19.85
C TYR A 208 4.13 21.35 20.82
N HIS A 209 4.26 22.67 20.97
CA HIS A 209 3.22 23.53 21.53
C HIS A 209 2.72 24.49 20.45
N LEU A 210 1.41 24.71 20.38
CA LEU A 210 0.75 25.70 19.52
C LEU A 210 -0.14 26.58 20.40
N THR A 211 0.06 27.90 20.33
CA THR A 211 -0.78 28.88 21.00
C THR A 211 -1.34 29.86 19.98
N ILE A 212 -2.65 30.03 19.99
CA ILE A 212 -3.37 31.06 19.23
C ILE A 212 -3.92 32.06 20.25
N SER A 213 -3.44 33.30 20.20
CA SER A 213 -3.93 34.41 21.02
C SER A 213 -4.53 35.49 20.12
N GLU A 214 -5.25 36.46 20.68
CA GLU A 214 -5.83 37.58 19.92
C GLU A 214 -4.80 38.40 19.12
N SER A 215 -3.52 38.34 19.48
CA SER A 215 -2.46 39.16 18.88
C SER A 215 -1.49 38.41 17.98
N HIS A 216 -1.28 37.11 18.22
CA HIS A 216 -0.28 36.30 17.52
C HIS A 216 -0.54 34.80 17.66
N ILE A 217 0.04 34.03 16.74
CA ILE A 217 0.12 32.57 16.75
C ILE A 217 1.58 32.18 17.02
N SER A 218 1.82 31.33 18.02
CA SER A 218 3.15 30.83 18.38
C SER A 218 3.20 29.32 18.22
N ILE A 219 4.19 28.83 17.48
CA ILE A 219 4.53 27.41 17.36
C ILE A 219 5.89 27.19 18.00
N GLU A 220 5.97 26.23 18.92
CA GLU A 220 7.21 25.85 19.59
C GLU A 220 7.52 24.36 19.40
N SER A 221 8.76 24.04 19.04
CA SER A 221 9.26 22.66 19.00
C SER A 221 10.79 22.59 19.15
N GLY A 222 11.29 21.44 19.58
CA GLY A 222 12.72 21.11 19.59
C GLY A 222 13.22 20.50 18.28
N SER A 223 12.31 20.09 17.39
CA SER A 223 12.60 19.27 16.20
C SER A 223 11.87 19.77 14.95
N GLN A 224 12.41 19.42 13.78
CA GLN A 224 11.74 19.70 12.49
C GLN A 224 10.38 18.98 12.42
N ALA A 225 10.30 17.73 12.89
CA ALA A 225 9.06 16.95 12.89
C ALA A 225 7.97 17.63 13.73
N GLY A 226 8.28 18.12 14.93
CA GLY A 226 7.30 18.81 15.76
C GLY A 226 6.78 20.11 15.13
N PHE A 227 7.64 20.87 14.43
CA PHE A 227 7.17 22.02 13.65
C PHE A 227 6.19 21.62 12.55
N VAL A 228 6.48 20.55 11.79
CA VAL A 228 5.56 20.02 10.77
C VAL A 228 4.23 19.60 11.40
N HIS A 229 4.27 18.88 12.53
CA HIS A 229 3.06 18.44 13.22
C HIS A 229 2.19 19.63 13.68
N ALA A 230 2.81 20.69 14.21
CA ALA A 230 2.11 21.91 14.60
C ALA A 230 1.47 22.61 13.39
N SER A 231 2.20 22.71 12.26
CA SER A 231 1.68 23.25 11.01
C SER A 231 0.49 22.45 10.48
N ALA A 232 0.54 21.12 10.57
CA ALA A 232 -0.57 20.24 10.19
C ALA A 232 -1.83 20.49 11.04
N THR A 233 -1.66 20.66 12.36
CA THR A 233 -2.76 21.04 13.26
C THR A 233 -3.32 22.41 12.92
N LEU A 234 -2.46 23.41 12.64
CA LEU A 234 -2.90 24.75 12.29
C LEU A 234 -3.67 24.78 10.96
N LEU A 235 -3.26 24.01 9.95
CA LEU A 235 -4.01 23.85 8.69
C LEU A 235 -5.43 23.34 8.93
N GLN A 236 -5.59 22.33 9.80
CA GLN A 236 -6.92 21.81 10.14
C GLN A 236 -7.71 22.75 11.03
N TRP A 237 -7.04 23.54 11.89
CA TRP A 237 -7.68 24.56 12.72
C TRP A 237 -8.30 25.68 11.89
N ILE A 238 -7.65 26.06 10.78
CA ILE A 238 -8.21 26.99 9.79
C ILE A 238 -9.46 26.38 9.13
N GLY A 239 -9.51 25.05 8.96
CA GLY A 239 -10.68 24.33 8.51
C GLY A 239 -11.02 24.59 7.04
N CYS A 240 -12.28 24.85 6.75
CA CYS A 240 -12.75 25.23 5.41
C CYS A 240 -13.70 26.43 5.52
N PRO A 241 -13.18 27.66 5.76
CA PRO A 241 -14.00 28.84 6.00
C PRO A 241 -14.75 29.25 4.72
N GLU A 242 -15.90 29.90 4.90
CA GLU A 242 -16.65 30.49 3.78
C GLU A 242 -15.83 31.62 3.13
N GLU A 243 -15.73 31.64 1.80
CA GLU A 243 -14.87 32.59 1.05
C GLU A 243 -15.21 34.07 1.29
N SER A 244 -16.41 34.38 1.78
CA SER A 244 -16.90 35.73 2.02
C SER A 244 -16.66 36.26 3.45
N GLN A 245 -16.11 35.45 4.35
CA GLN A 245 -15.92 35.82 5.76
C GLN A 245 -14.43 35.91 6.13
N PRO A 246 -14.07 36.80 7.08
CA PRO A 246 -12.74 36.77 7.67
C PRO A 246 -12.50 35.41 8.35
N ILE A 247 -11.28 34.90 8.25
CA ILE A 247 -10.91 33.65 8.91
C ILE A 247 -10.64 33.98 10.39
N GLU A 248 -11.63 33.67 11.23
CA GLU A 248 -11.54 33.83 12.67
C GLU A 248 -11.12 32.51 13.31
N LEU A 249 -9.96 32.51 13.96
CA LEU A 249 -9.44 31.34 14.68
C LEU A 249 -9.73 31.51 16.17
N VAL A 250 -10.50 30.58 16.76
CA VAL A 250 -10.70 30.54 18.21
C VAL A 250 -9.35 30.45 18.91
N CYS A 251 -9.14 31.28 19.93
CA CYS A 251 -7.92 31.25 20.72
C CYS A 251 -7.78 29.91 21.45
N CYS A 252 -6.57 29.37 21.49
CA CYS A 252 -6.34 28.07 22.11
C CYS A 252 -4.88 27.88 22.51
N THR A 253 -4.67 26.89 23.38
CA THR A 253 -3.35 26.35 23.69
C THR A 253 -3.38 24.84 23.50
N ILE A 254 -2.46 24.33 22.70
CA ILE A 254 -2.28 22.91 22.39
C ILE A 254 -0.88 22.49 22.79
N ALA A 255 -0.78 21.43 23.58
CA ALA A 255 0.47 20.75 23.88
C ALA A 255 0.34 19.29 23.44
N ASP A 256 1.17 18.87 22.51
CA ASP A 256 0.93 17.62 21.80
C ASP A 256 2.21 16.86 21.47
N LYS A 257 2.08 15.53 21.39
CA LYS A 257 3.16 14.58 21.14
C LYS A 257 2.62 13.32 20.47
N PRO A 258 3.44 12.61 19.67
CA PRO A 258 3.03 11.30 19.16
C PRO A 258 3.01 10.25 20.27
N ARG A 259 2.06 9.30 20.18
CA ARG A 259 2.04 8.07 20.97
C ARG A 259 3.11 7.07 20.55
N PHE A 260 3.35 6.94 19.24
CA PHE A 260 4.35 6.04 18.66
C PHE A 260 5.36 6.79 17.80
N ASP A 261 6.63 6.39 17.87
CA ASP A 261 7.71 7.01 17.09
C ASP A 261 7.60 6.69 15.60
N TYR A 262 7.19 5.46 15.24
CA TYR A 262 6.95 5.05 13.86
C TYR A 262 5.46 5.15 13.51
N ARG A 263 5.16 5.95 12.47
CA ARG A 263 3.80 6.16 11.97
C ARG A 263 3.87 6.08 10.45
N GLY A 264 3.65 4.88 9.92
CA GLY A 264 3.91 4.54 8.53
C GLY A 264 2.65 4.41 7.68
N MET A 265 2.79 4.75 6.41
CA MET A 265 1.88 4.30 5.35
C MET A 265 2.68 3.69 4.21
N MET A 266 2.32 2.48 3.81
CA MET A 266 2.89 1.79 2.67
C MET A 266 2.02 1.95 1.43
N LEU A 267 2.64 2.23 0.29
CA LEU A 267 2.00 2.18 -1.02
C LEU A 267 2.69 1.14 -1.91
N ASP A 268 1.89 0.20 -2.41
CA ASP A 268 2.25 -0.71 -3.48
C ASP A 268 2.24 0.03 -4.83
N CYS A 269 3.42 0.26 -5.39
CA CYS A 269 3.58 0.77 -6.74
C CYS A 269 3.94 -0.33 -7.75
N SER A 270 4.15 -1.56 -7.29
CA SER A 270 4.52 -2.68 -8.14
C SER A 270 3.32 -3.21 -8.90
N ARG A 271 2.22 -3.55 -8.20
CA ARG A 271 1.01 -4.13 -8.82
C ARG A 271 0.42 -3.17 -9.84
N HIS A 272 0.30 -1.90 -9.49
CA HIS A 272 -0.02 -0.82 -10.43
C HIS A 272 0.89 0.39 -10.19
N PHE A 273 1.44 0.94 -11.28
CA PHE A 273 2.28 2.11 -11.22
C PHE A 273 1.43 3.36 -10.91
N HIS A 274 1.96 4.19 -10.00
CA HIS A 274 1.40 5.49 -9.64
C HIS A 274 2.40 6.58 -9.98
N SER A 275 1.96 7.68 -10.61
CA SER A 275 2.88 8.72 -11.07
C SER A 275 3.60 9.41 -9.90
N VAL A 276 4.71 10.09 -10.19
CA VAL A 276 5.45 10.91 -9.22
C VAL A 276 4.54 11.93 -8.53
N GLU A 277 3.64 12.56 -9.28
CA GLU A 277 2.67 13.52 -8.76
C GLU A 277 1.67 12.88 -7.81
N GLN A 278 1.21 11.66 -8.10
CA GLN A 278 0.32 10.92 -7.20
C GLN A 278 1.03 10.55 -5.90
N VAL A 279 2.26 10.05 -5.99
CA VAL A 279 3.09 9.69 -4.83
C VAL A 279 3.34 10.93 -3.96
N LYS A 280 3.77 12.06 -4.56
CA LYS A 280 3.94 13.33 -3.83
C LYS A 280 2.64 13.82 -3.21
N ARG A 281 1.51 13.74 -3.92
CA ARG A 281 0.21 14.12 -3.38
C ARG A 281 -0.15 13.29 -2.15
N LEU A 282 0.06 11.97 -2.20
CA LEU A 282 -0.16 11.09 -1.06
C LEU A 282 0.75 11.45 0.12
N ILE A 283 2.06 11.60 -0.11
CA ILE A 283 3.03 12.01 0.92
C ILE A 283 2.62 13.33 1.59
N ASN A 284 2.13 14.30 0.80
CA ASN A 284 1.61 15.54 1.37
C ASN A 284 0.38 15.32 2.27
N LEU A 285 -0.56 14.48 1.84
CA LEU A 285 -1.73 14.11 2.66
C LEU A 285 -1.32 13.34 3.93
N LEU A 286 -0.30 12.47 3.87
CA LEU A 286 0.23 11.78 5.04
C LEU A 286 0.72 12.76 6.12
N ALA A 287 1.39 13.84 5.70
CA ALA A 287 1.89 14.88 6.61
C ALA A 287 0.75 15.66 7.28
N HIS A 288 -0.40 15.86 6.61
CA HIS A 288 -1.58 16.46 7.25
C HIS A 288 -2.08 15.66 8.45
N TYR A 289 -1.89 14.34 8.44
CA TYR A 289 -2.29 13.45 9.53
C TYR A 289 -1.11 12.99 10.39
N LYS A 290 0.02 13.71 10.33
CA LYS A 290 1.21 13.51 11.18
C LYS A 290 1.86 12.12 11.06
N PHE A 291 1.67 11.44 9.93
CA PHE A 291 2.54 10.31 9.57
C PHE A 291 3.95 10.82 9.30
N ASN A 292 4.96 10.01 9.63
CA ASN A 292 6.38 10.37 9.44
C ASN A 292 7.14 9.37 8.58
N THR A 293 6.48 8.32 8.10
CA THR A 293 7.14 7.31 7.27
C THR A 293 6.28 6.95 6.07
N PHE A 294 6.89 6.98 4.89
CA PHE A 294 6.34 6.45 3.66
C PHE A 294 7.14 5.19 3.30
N HIS A 295 6.51 4.04 3.40
CA HIS A 295 7.08 2.76 2.99
C HIS A 295 6.77 2.54 1.50
N TRP A 296 7.80 2.52 0.67
CA TRP A 296 7.64 2.48 -0.78
C TRP A 296 7.88 1.07 -1.30
N HIS A 297 6.79 0.34 -1.51
CA HIS A 297 6.82 -1.00 -2.08
C HIS A 297 7.02 -0.91 -3.60
N LEU A 298 8.27 -1.08 -4.03
CA LEU A 298 8.77 -0.73 -5.37
C LEU A 298 8.94 -1.95 -6.29
N THR A 299 8.88 -3.17 -5.76
CA THR A 299 9.26 -4.39 -6.48
C THR A 299 8.32 -5.52 -6.10
N ASP A 300 7.79 -6.24 -7.10
CA ASP A 300 7.00 -7.46 -6.88
C ASP A 300 7.02 -8.30 -8.18
N ASP A 301 6.18 -9.32 -8.25
CA ASP A 301 6.03 -10.20 -9.41
C ASP A 301 5.56 -9.45 -10.67
N GLU A 302 4.66 -8.49 -10.52
CA GLU A 302 4.02 -7.79 -11.64
C GLU A 302 4.74 -6.52 -12.09
N GLY A 303 5.86 -6.19 -11.45
CA GLY A 303 6.51 -4.90 -11.64
C GLY A 303 7.83 -4.70 -10.92
N TRP A 304 8.76 -4.07 -11.62
CA TRP A 304 9.94 -3.46 -11.04
C TRP A 304 9.94 -1.95 -11.30
N ARG A 305 9.94 -1.14 -10.25
CA ARG A 305 9.62 0.30 -10.35
C ARG A 305 10.79 1.24 -10.08
N ILE A 306 11.98 0.73 -9.80
CA ILE A 306 13.15 1.54 -9.46
C ILE A 306 14.27 1.38 -10.48
N GLU A 307 14.78 2.48 -11.02
CA GLU A 307 15.94 2.43 -11.91
C GLU A 307 17.21 1.99 -11.16
N ILE A 308 17.80 0.87 -11.61
CA ILE A 308 19.12 0.39 -11.21
C ILE A 308 20.03 0.50 -12.41
N LYS A 309 20.98 1.44 -12.40
CA LYS A 309 21.80 1.76 -13.57
C LYS A 309 22.71 0.60 -13.98
N THR A 310 23.12 -0.22 -13.02
CA THR A 310 23.92 -1.42 -13.28
C THR A 310 23.13 -2.50 -14.02
N PHE A 311 21.80 -2.52 -13.88
CA PHE A 311 20.89 -3.48 -14.49
C PHE A 311 19.69 -2.77 -15.15
N PRO A 312 19.91 -2.08 -16.28
CA PRO A 312 18.84 -1.34 -16.96
C PRO A 312 17.67 -2.25 -17.39
N GLU A 313 17.92 -3.55 -17.58
CA GLU A 313 16.88 -4.54 -17.94
C GLU A 313 15.74 -4.58 -16.92
N LEU A 314 16.03 -4.30 -15.64
CA LEU A 314 15.01 -4.26 -14.59
C LEU A 314 13.92 -3.22 -14.86
N THR A 315 14.22 -2.13 -15.58
CA THR A 315 13.21 -1.13 -15.97
C THR A 315 12.89 -1.13 -17.46
N GLU A 316 13.80 -1.57 -18.32
CA GLU A 316 13.51 -1.77 -19.75
C GLU A 316 12.50 -2.91 -19.97
N ILE A 317 12.60 -3.97 -19.16
CA ILE A 317 11.73 -5.15 -19.18
C ILE A 317 10.81 -5.14 -17.95
N GLY A 318 11.38 -5.19 -16.74
CA GLY A 318 10.63 -5.43 -15.50
C GLY A 318 9.60 -4.36 -15.14
N ALA A 319 9.71 -3.15 -15.69
CA ALA A 319 8.73 -2.10 -15.49
C ALA A 319 7.48 -2.24 -16.38
N TRP A 320 7.48 -3.17 -17.34
CA TRP A 320 6.42 -3.27 -18.37
C TRP A 320 5.87 -4.68 -18.45
N ARG A 321 4.55 -4.78 -18.62
CA ARG A 321 3.83 -6.03 -18.84
C ARG A 321 2.79 -5.88 -19.92
N GLY A 322 2.48 -6.97 -20.61
CA GLY A 322 1.61 -6.95 -21.79
C GLY A 322 1.64 -8.29 -22.50
N VAL A 323 0.70 -8.51 -23.41
CA VAL A 323 0.62 -9.79 -24.16
C VAL A 323 1.86 -10.00 -25.03
N ASP A 324 2.46 -8.90 -25.48
CA ASP A 324 3.63 -8.90 -26.38
C ASP A 324 4.92 -8.47 -25.63
N GLU A 325 4.90 -8.47 -24.28
CA GLU A 325 6.05 -8.17 -23.42
C GLU A 325 6.59 -9.47 -22.77
N ALA A 326 7.77 -9.42 -22.15
CA ALA A 326 8.34 -10.59 -21.47
C ALA A 326 7.57 -10.99 -20.19
N ILE A 327 6.85 -10.05 -19.59
CA ILE A 327 5.98 -10.25 -18.43
C ILE A 327 4.53 -10.17 -18.90
N GLU A 328 3.75 -11.21 -18.62
CA GLU A 328 2.35 -11.30 -19.01
C GLU A 328 1.51 -10.21 -18.30
N PRO A 329 0.39 -9.75 -18.91
CA PRO A 329 -0.47 -8.77 -18.27
C PRO A 329 -1.08 -9.30 -16.96
N GLN A 330 -1.18 -8.46 -15.95
CA GLN A 330 -1.71 -8.83 -14.63
C GLN A 330 -2.76 -7.84 -14.17
N TYR A 331 -3.82 -8.36 -13.57
CA TYR A 331 -4.98 -7.72 -12.96
C TYR A 331 -5.85 -6.87 -13.90
N THR A 332 -5.27 -5.83 -14.49
CA THR A 332 -5.96 -4.89 -15.39
C THR A 332 -5.05 -4.50 -16.56
N HIS A 333 -5.59 -3.72 -17.49
CA HIS A 333 -4.92 -3.32 -18.73
C HIS A 333 -4.46 -4.50 -19.60
N ILE A 334 -5.20 -5.62 -19.55
CA ILE A 334 -4.75 -6.90 -20.12
C ILE A 334 -4.60 -6.91 -21.65
N SER A 335 -5.13 -5.91 -22.35
CA SER A 335 -5.08 -5.78 -23.81
C SER A 335 -3.99 -4.81 -24.31
N GLN A 336 -3.21 -4.22 -23.42
CA GLN A 336 -2.19 -3.21 -23.77
C GLN A 336 -0.88 -3.46 -23.03
N ARG A 337 0.20 -2.82 -23.50
CA ARG A 337 1.39 -2.63 -22.68
C ARG A 337 1.03 -1.69 -21.51
N TYR A 338 1.31 -2.12 -20.30
CA TYR A 338 1.09 -1.37 -19.07
C TYR A 338 2.35 -1.37 -18.22
N GLY A 339 2.65 -0.23 -17.59
CA GLY A 339 3.85 -0.12 -16.77
C GLY A 339 4.26 1.31 -16.49
N GLY A 340 5.50 1.42 -16.03
CA GLY A 340 6.13 2.65 -15.56
C GLY A 340 7.13 2.33 -14.45
N PHE A 341 8.10 3.22 -14.27
CA PHE A 341 9.09 3.17 -13.20
C PHE A 341 9.52 4.59 -12.83
N TYR A 342 10.22 4.72 -11.72
CA TYR A 342 10.82 5.96 -11.25
C TYR A 342 12.31 5.93 -11.57
N SER A 343 12.77 6.94 -12.32
CA SER A 343 14.20 7.20 -12.48
C SER A 343 14.82 7.58 -11.12
N GLN A 344 16.14 7.43 -11.00
CA GLN A 344 16.82 7.83 -9.78
C GLN A 344 16.67 9.33 -9.48
N GLU A 345 16.52 10.18 -10.51
CA GLU A 345 16.30 11.62 -10.31
C GLU A 345 14.89 11.91 -9.78
N GLU A 346 13.86 11.24 -10.31
CA GLU A 346 12.50 11.34 -9.77
C GLU A 346 12.43 10.83 -8.32
N ILE A 347 13.13 9.75 -8.00
CA ILE A 347 13.20 9.25 -6.61
C ILE A 347 13.86 10.28 -5.70
N LYS A 348 14.99 10.88 -6.08
CA LYS A 348 15.63 11.95 -5.29
C LYS A 348 14.68 13.12 -5.07
N GLU A 349 13.92 13.49 -6.10
CA GLU A 349 12.92 14.56 -6.01
C GLU A 349 11.81 14.20 -5.02
N VAL A 350 11.27 12.97 -5.07
CA VAL A 350 10.25 12.48 -4.12
C VAL A 350 10.80 12.43 -2.69
N VAL A 351 12.02 11.95 -2.50
CA VAL A 351 12.69 11.90 -1.18
C VAL A 351 12.86 13.30 -0.61
N ALA A 352 13.34 14.25 -1.40
CA ALA A 352 13.49 15.65 -0.97
C ALA A 352 12.13 16.28 -0.63
N PHE A 353 11.11 16.00 -1.45
CA PHE A 353 9.74 16.46 -1.20
C PHE A 353 9.16 15.90 0.10
N ALA A 354 9.41 14.62 0.40
CA ALA A 354 8.99 13.97 1.64
C ALA A 354 9.73 14.53 2.86
N GLN A 355 11.04 14.76 2.75
CA GLN A 355 11.85 15.30 3.84
C GLN A 355 11.38 16.70 4.28
N GLN A 356 10.97 17.56 3.34
CA GLN A 356 10.40 18.88 3.66
C GLN A 356 9.16 18.79 4.56
N ARG A 357 8.46 17.66 4.51
CA ARG A 357 7.24 17.32 5.26
C ARG A 357 7.51 16.40 6.44
N GLY A 358 8.77 16.23 6.85
CA GLY A 358 9.14 15.37 7.97
C GLY A 358 8.85 13.88 7.73
N ILE A 359 8.74 13.45 6.47
CA ILE A 359 8.47 12.06 6.10
C ILE A 359 9.77 11.38 5.65
N ASN A 360 10.13 10.32 6.36
CA ASN A 360 11.18 9.38 5.97
C ASN A 360 10.66 8.44 4.88
N VAL A 361 11.45 8.20 3.83
CA VAL A 361 11.08 7.26 2.74
C VAL A 361 11.91 5.99 2.89
N ILE A 362 11.23 4.87 3.14
CA ILE A 362 11.85 3.54 3.27
C ILE A 362 11.59 2.78 1.97
N PRO A 363 12.62 2.44 1.18
CA PRO A 363 12.45 1.60 0.00
C PRO A 363 12.30 0.14 0.38
N GLU A 364 11.53 -0.60 -0.41
CA GLU A 364 11.45 -2.05 -0.35
C GLU A 364 12.00 -2.70 -1.62
N ILE A 365 12.86 -3.71 -1.44
CA ILE A 365 13.32 -4.64 -2.47
C ILE A 365 12.98 -6.05 -1.98
N ASP A 366 11.90 -6.63 -2.51
CA ASP A 366 11.34 -7.87 -1.99
C ASP A 366 12.08 -9.10 -2.51
N VAL A 367 12.64 -9.90 -1.60
CA VAL A 367 13.39 -11.13 -1.91
C VAL A 367 13.25 -12.18 -0.78
N PRO A 368 13.35 -13.49 -1.07
CA PRO A 368 13.51 -14.10 -2.40
C PRO A 368 12.18 -14.40 -3.10
N GLY A 369 11.03 -14.26 -2.41
CA GLY A 369 9.72 -14.30 -3.03
C GLY A 369 9.47 -13.05 -3.88
N HIS A 370 8.28 -12.94 -4.48
CA HIS A 370 7.85 -11.70 -5.15
C HIS A 370 8.84 -11.14 -6.19
N CYS A 371 9.59 -12.02 -6.86
CA CYS A 371 10.74 -11.64 -7.68
C CYS A 371 10.53 -11.87 -9.17
N ARG A 372 9.31 -12.17 -9.63
CA ARG A 372 9.08 -12.54 -11.04
C ARG A 372 9.55 -11.46 -12.02
N ALA A 373 9.30 -10.19 -11.74
CA ALA A 373 9.73 -9.10 -12.62
C ALA A 373 11.27 -9.03 -12.75
N ALA A 374 11.99 -9.23 -11.65
CA ALA A 374 13.46 -9.29 -11.65
C ALA A 374 13.98 -10.51 -12.43
N ILE A 375 13.42 -11.69 -12.17
CA ILE A 375 13.80 -12.96 -12.83
C ILE A 375 13.58 -12.87 -14.35
N LYS A 376 12.45 -12.32 -14.80
CA LYS A 376 12.16 -12.13 -16.23
C LYS A 376 13.06 -11.10 -16.89
N SER A 377 13.57 -10.13 -16.14
CA SER A 377 14.48 -9.10 -16.64
C SER A 377 15.93 -9.58 -16.74
N LEU A 378 16.36 -10.42 -15.80
CA LEU A 378 17.75 -10.89 -15.68
C LEU A 378 17.83 -12.43 -15.68
N PRO A 379 17.27 -13.14 -16.68
CA PRO A 379 17.24 -14.60 -16.67
C PRO A 379 18.66 -15.20 -16.71
N HIS A 380 19.61 -14.50 -17.33
CA HIS A 380 21.01 -14.91 -17.41
C HIS A 380 21.75 -14.95 -16.06
N LEU A 381 21.21 -14.27 -15.02
CA LEU A 381 21.73 -14.31 -13.66
C LEU A 381 20.86 -15.17 -12.72
N LEU A 382 19.54 -15.15 -12.93
CA LEU A 382 18.57 -15.55 -11.91
C LEU A 382 17.85 -16.87 -12.21
N VAL A 383 18.05 -17.49 -13.37
CA VAL A 383 17.41 -18.75 -13.75
C VAL A 383 18.40 -19.91 -13.75
N GLU A 384 18.03 -21.01 -13.08
CA GLU A 384 18.70 -22.30 -13.19
C GLU A 384 17.92 -23.20 -14.14
N GLU A 385 18.41 -23.39 -15.37
CA GLU A 385 17.74 -24.20 -16.40
C GLU A 385 17.52 -25.68 -16.00
N GLN A 386 18.31 -26.18 -15.04
CA GLN A 386 18.22 -27.55 -14.54
C GLN A 386 17.25 -27.73 -13.36
N ASP A 387 16.72 -26.63 -12.80
CA ASP A 387 15.74 -26.72 -11.72
C ASP A 387 14.39 -27.21 -12.24
N THR A 388 13.96 -28.38 -11.76
CA THR A 388 12.65 -28.96 -12.10
C THR A 388 11.69 -28.92 -10.91
N THR A 389 11.90 -27.99 -9.97
CA THR A 389 11.02 -27.81 -8.82
C THR A 389 9.64 -27.35 -9.29
N VAL A 390 8.59 -28.00 -8.78
CA VAL A 390 7.21 -27.60 -9.03
C VAL A 390 6.67 -26.99 -7.74
N TYR A 391 6.38 -25.69 -7.78
CA TYR A 391 5.80 -24.96 -6.67
C TYR A 391 4.71 -23.99 -7.18
N ARG A 392 3.96 -23.42 -6.24
CA ARG A 392 2.98 -22.37 -6.54
C ARG A 392 2.96 -21.33 -5.42
N SER A 393 3.17 -20.07 -5.74
CA SER A 393 2.99 -18.96 -4.79
C SER A 393 1.52 -18.70 -4.46
N ILE A 394 1.27 -17.88 -3.44
CA ILE A 394 -0.07 -17.43 -3.08
C ILE A 394 -0.75 -16.74 -4.26
N GLN A 395 0.02 -15.99 -5.05
CA GLN A 395 -0.43 -15.22 -6.23
C GLN A 395 -0.59 -16.08 -7.48
N ASN A 396 -0.29 -17.39 -7.43
CA ASN A 396 -0.38 -18.34 -8.54
C ASN A 396 0.76 -18.28 -9.57
N TYR A 397 1.96 -17.94 -9.13
CA TYR A 397 3.17 -18.09 -9.95
C TYR A 397 3.92 -19.38 -9.61
N SER A 398 4.73 -19.86 -10.55
CA SER A 398 5.57 -21.06 -10.40
C SER A 398 7.03 -20.83 -10.82
N ASP A 399 7.39 -19.58 -11.09
CA ASP A 399 8.65 -19.13 -11.67
C ASP A 399 9.13 -17.79 -11.09
N ASN A 400 8.71 -17.47 -9.86
CA ASN A 400 8.86 -16.15 -9.23
C ASN A 400 9.80 -16.07 -8.00
N VAL A 401 10.62 -17.09 -7.73
CA VAL A 401 11.43 -17.14 -6.50
C VAL A 401 12.91 -17.17 -6.86
N LEU A 402 13.71 -16.27 -6.26
CA LEU A 402 15.16 -16.25 -6.48
C LEU A 402 15.80 -17.56 -6.00
N ASN A 403 16.80 -18.04 -6.73
CA ASN A 403 17.56 -19.22 -6.37
C ASN A 403 18.77 -18.82 -5.50
N PRO A 404 18.83 -19.23 -4.22
CA PRO A 404 19.89 -18.85 -3.29
C PRO A 404 21.22 -19.57 -3.53
N ALA A 405 21.32 -20.49 -4.49
CA ALA A 405 22.55 -21.19 -4.83
C ALA A 405 23.21 -20.69 -6.13
N LEU A 406 22.62 -19.72 -6.82
CA LEU A 406 23.22 -19.08 -8.00
C LEU A 406 24.09 -17.89 -7.59
N GLU A 407 25.32 -17.85 -8.10
CA GLU A 407 26.21 -16.69 -7.94
C GLU A 407 25.56 -15.39 -8.48
N GLY A 408 24.81 -15.51 -9.57
CA GLY A 408 24.08 -14.38 -10.17
C GLY A 408 23.06 -13.75 -9.23
N THR A 409 22.45 -14.51 -8.31
CA THR A 409 21.54 -13.97 -7.29
C THR A 409 22.28 -13.03 -6.34
N TYR A 410 23.49 -13.39 -5.90
CA TYR A 410 24.29 -12.55 -5.02
C TYR A 410 24.83 -11.31 -5.75
N GLN A 411 25.24 -11.47 -7.02
CA GLN A 411 25.62 -10.33 -7.86
C GLN A 411 24.46 -9.34 -8.03
N PHE A 412 23.26 -9.86 -8.29
CA PHE A 412 22.04 -9.06 -8.39
C PHE A 412 21.78 -8.28 -7.10
N LEU A 413 21.69 -8.98 -5.97
CA LEU A 413 21.42 -8.36 -4.66
C LEU A 413 22.45 -7.30 -4.31
N ASP A 414 23.73 -7.60 -4.46
CA ASP A 414 24.80 -6.67 -4.07
C ASP A 414 24.72 -5.34 -4.83
N ARG A 415 24.50 -5.37 -6.14
CA ARG A 415 24.45 -4.17 -6.98
C ARG A 415 23.17 -3.38 -6.76
N VAL A 416 22.02 -4.07 -6.64
CA VAL A 416 20.75 -3.41 -6.34
C VAL A 416 20.82 -2.71 -4.99
N LEU A 417 21.26 -3.41 -3.94
CA LEU A 417 21.35 -2.85 -2.60
C LEU A 417 22.38 -1.71 -2.49
N GLU A 418 23.48 -1.76 -3.25
CA GLU A 418 24.44 -0.65 -3.38
C GLU A 418 23.77 0.64 -3.90
N GLU A 419 23.04 0.54 -5.02
CA GLU A 419 22.37 1.71 -5.62
C GLU A 419 21.20 2.20 -4.76
N VAL A 420 20.39 1.29 -4.20
CA VAL A 420 19.28 1.63 -3.31
C VAL A 420 19.79 2.32 -2.04
N ALA A 421 20.84 1.80 -1.40
CA ALA A 421 21.39 2.40 -0.19
C ALA A 421 21.96 3.81 -0.43
N ALA A 422 22.51 4.06 -1.62
CA ALA A 422 23.01 5.38 -2.01
C ALA A 422 21.87 6.36 -2.37
N LEU A 423 20.77 5.85 -2.92
CA LEU A 423 19.64 6.65 -3.39
C LEU A 423 18.74 7.14 -2.25
N PHE A 424 18.54 6.31 -1.23
CA PHE A 424 17.66 6.62 -0.11
C PHE A 424 18.47 7.02 1.13
N PRO A 425 18.32 8.24 1.66
CA PRO A 425 19.05 8.69 2.85
C PRO A 425 18.58 7.99 4.12
N SER A 426 17.37 7.41 4.13
CA SER A 426 16.87 6.57 5.22
C SER A 426 17.94 5.56 5.65
N PRO A 427 18.17 5.38 6.97
CA PRO A 427 19.10 4.36 7.46
C PRO A 427 18.50 2.94 7.36
N TYR A 428 17.35 2.79 6.70
CA TYR A 428 16.60 1.55 6.61
C TYR A 428 16.31 1.15 5.16
N VAL A 429 16.32 -0.16 4.91
CA VAL A 429 15.84 -0.77 3.66
C VAL A 429 15.00 -1.98 4.04
N HIS A 430 13.80 -2.10 3.47
CA HIS A 430 12.94 -3.27 3.61
C HIS A 430 13.32 -4.31 2.56
N ILE A 431 13.47 -5.57 2.99
CA ILE A 431 13.92 -6.68 2.13
C ILE A 431 12.78 -7.64 1.73
N GLY A 432 11.55 -7.30 2.13
CA GLY A 432 10.36 -8.14 1.94
C GLY A 432 10.45 -9.43 2.75
N ALA A 433 10.56 -10.56 2.04
CA ALA A 433 10.73 -11.93 2.56
C ALA A 433 9.45 -12.66 2.97
N ASP A 434 8.30 -12.17 2.56
CA ASP A 434 6.98 -12.79 2.73
C ASP A 434 6.73 -13.91 1.73
N GLU A 435 5.75 -14.77 2.09
CA GLU A 435 5.06 -15.71 1.21
C GLU A 435 5.92 -16.64 0.32
N VAL A 436 7.18 -16.93 0.72
CA VAL A 436 8.04 -17.90 0.03
C VAL A 436 7.34 -19.27 0.02
N PRO A 437 7.01 -19.83 -1.17
CA PRO A 437 6.16 -21.00 -1.27
C PRO A 437 6.81 -22.24 -0.63
N HIS A 438 5.99 -23.10 -0.01
CA HIS A 438 6.50 -24.39 0.45
C HIS A 438 6.94 -25.26 -0.74
N GLY A 439 8.11 -25.87 -0.64
CA GLY A 439 8.64 -26.82 -1.62
C GLY A 439 9.56 -26.21 -2.69
N VAL A 440 9.77 -24.89 -2.69
CA VAL A 440 10.78 -24.23 -3.54
C VAL A 440 12.15 -24.86 -3.39
N TRP A 441 12.95 -24.82 -4.46
CA TRP A 441 14.33 -25.31 -4.54
C TRP A 441 14.53 -26.81 -4.32
N SER A 442 13.48 -27.58 -4.05
CA SER A 442 13.59 -28.99 -3.64
C SER A 442 14.20 -29.90 -4.70
N ASN A 443 14.06 -29.56 -5.98
CA ASN A 443 14.65 -30.25 -7.11
C ASN A 443 15.69 -29.40 -7.86
N SER A 444 16.20 -28.33 -7.25
CA SER A 444 17.31 -27.53 -7.79
C SER A 444 18.64 -28.23 -7.49
N PRO A 445 19.43 -28.63 -8.52
CA PRO A 445 20.73 -29.25 -8.29
C PRO A 445 21.70 -28.37 -7.51
N SER A 446 21.75 -27.07 -7.82
CA SER A 446 22.61 -26.11 -7.09
C SER A 446 22.18 -25.95 -5.63
N CYS A 447 20.87 -25.85 -5.35
CA CYS A 447 20.38 -25.77 -3.97
C CYS A 447 20.63 -27.05 -3.18
N GLN A 448 20.48 -28.22 -3.81
CA GLN A 448 20.82 -29.50 -3.16
C GLN A 448 22.31 -29.58 -2.79
N ALA A 449 23.20 -29.07 -3.66
CA ALA A 449 24.62 -28.97 -3.36
C ALA A 449 24.90 -28.00 -2.19
N LEU A 450 24.26 -26.83 -2.19
CA LEU A 450 24.41 -25.83 -1.13
C LEU A 450 23.86 -26.34 0.23
N MET A 451 22.72 -27.03 0.21
CA MET A 451 22.16 -27.70 1.39
C MET A 451 23.17 -28.70 1.98
N ALA A 452 23.83 -29.50 1.14
CA ALA A 452 24.84 -30.46 1.56
C ALA A 452 26.11 -29.79 2.11
N GLU A 453 26.58 -28.70 1.47
CA GLU A 453 27.74 -27.93 1.91
C GLU A 453 27.56 -27.34 3.31
N TYR A 454 26.40 -26.74 3.58
CA TYR A 454 26.08 -26.09 4.85
C TYR A 454 25.39 -27.01 5.86
N SER A 455 25.16 -28.28 5.50
CA SER A 455 24.46 -29.28 6.33
C SER A 455 23.06 -28.85 6.78
N TYR A 456 22.36 -28.06 5.96
CA TYR A 456 20.97 -27.67 6.20
C TYR A 456 20.04 -28.88 6.07
N GLN A 457 18.95 -28.87 6.85
CA GLN A 457 17.96 -29.94 6.95
C GLN A 457 16.61 -29.54 6.34
N ASP A 458 16.31 -28.25 6.24
CA ASP A 458 15.10 -27.70 5.63
C ASP A 458 15.47 -26.65 4.57
N TYR A 459 14.86 -26.71 3.39
CA TYR A 459 15.03 -25.72 2.33
C TYR A 459 14.69 -24.30 2.77
N LYS A 460 13.84 -24.13 3.80
CA LYS A 460 13.61 -22.82 4.43
C LYS A 460 14.90 -22.20 4.96
N GLU A 461 15.89 -22.98 5.36
CA GLU A 461 17.18 -22.45 5.83
C GLU A 461 17.94 -21.72 4.71
N LEU A 462 17.71 -22.07 3.44
CA LEU A 462 18.28 -21.36 2.29
C LEU A 462 17.73 -19.94 2.14
N GLN A 463 16.44 -19.72 2.45
CA GLN A 463 15.89 -18.36 2.54
C GLN A 463 16.69 -17.55 3.57
N GLY A 464 16.98 -18.16 4.73
CA GLY A 464 17.79 -17.51 5.76
C GLY A 464 19.20 -17.21 5.31
N HIS A 465 19.82 -18.14 4.59
CA HIS A 465 21.16 -17.97 4.04
C HIS A 465 21.22 -16.71 3.16
N LEU A 466 20.25 -16.55 2.25
CA LEU A 466 20.16 -15.38 1.39
C LEU A 466 19.87 -14.08 2.16
N LEU A 467 18.93 -14.11 3.11
CA LEU A 467 18.58 -12.93 3.91
C LEU A 467 19.72 -12.47 4.82
N ARG A 468 20.56 -13.39 5.35
CA ARG A 468 21.77 -13.00 6.10
C ARG A 468 22.78 -12.30 5.21
N HIS A 469 22.93 -12.76 3.97
CA HIS A 469 23.78 -12.07 3.01
C HIS A 469 23.29 -10.64 2.76
N ALA A 470 21.99 -10.47 2.49
CA ALA A 470 21.37 -9.15 2.33
C ALA A 470 21.54 -8.27 3.58
N GLU A 471 21.33 -8.81 4.77
CA GLU A 471 21.52 -8.11 6.06
C GLU A 471 22.96 -7.62 6.21
N GLN A 472 23.94 -8.49 5.95
CA GLN A 472 25.36 -8.15 6.04
C GLN A 472 25.76 -7.10 5.01
N LYS A 473 25.22 -7.21 3.79
CA LYS A 473 25.44 -6.21 2.74
C LYS A 473 24.87 -4.85 3.14
N LEU A 474 23.61 -4.80 3.58
CA LEU A 474 22.98 -3.57 4.07
C LEU A 474 23.75 -2.96 5.24
N ARG A 475 24.18 -3.79 6.21
CA ARG A 475 25.01 -3.32 7.33
C ARG A 475 26.31 -2.69 6.86
N SER A 476 26.97 -3.28 5.85
CA SER A 476 28.20 -2.71 5.26
C SER A 476 27.96 -1.37 4.55
N LEU A 477 26.73 -1.13 4.10
CA LEU A 477 26.28 0.11 3.47
C LEU A 477 25.68 1.12 4.49
N GLY A 478 25.79 0.84 5.79
CA GLY A 478 25.28 1.70 6.85
C GLY A 478 23.75 1.67 7.00
N LYS A 479 23.11 0.60 6.53
CA LYS A 479 21.65 0.41 6.59
C LYS A 479 21.28 -0.71 7.55
N ARG A 480 20.18 -0.53 8.29
CA ARG A 480 19.54 -1.56 9.10
C ARG A 480 18.42 -2.21 8.27
N MET A 481 18.42 -3.54 8.24
CA MET A 481 17.43 -4.31 7.48
C MET A 481 16.08 -4.34 8.19
N LEU A 482 15.02 -4.24 7.39
CA LEU A 482 13.64 -4.48 7.79
C LEU A 482 13.10 -5.65 6.95
N GLY A 483 12.14 -6.41 7.46
CA GLY A 483 11.48 -7.46 6.69
C GLY A 483 10.10 -7.82 7.24
N TRP A 484 9.28 -8.47 6.41
CA TRP A 484 8.00 -9.02 6.81
C TRP A 484 8.18 -10.11 7.88
N GLU A 485 7.07 -10.49 8.50
CA GLU A 485 7.04 -11.42 9.63
C GLU A 485 7.83 -12.71 9.37
N GLU A 486 7.76 -13.26 8.17
CA GLU A 486 8.40 -14.52 7.83
C GLU A 486 9.93 -14.48 7.89
N ALA A 487 10.54 -13.29 7.86
CA ALA A 487 11.98 -13.11 8.03
C ALA A 487 12.49 -13.63 9.39
N GLN A 488 11.66 -13.63 10.44
CA GLN A 488 12.06 -14.15 11.77
C GLN A 488 12.13 -15.68 11.85
N HIS A 489 11.41 -16.41 10.98
CA HIS A 489 11.30 -17.86 11.11
C HIS A 489 12.64 -18.55 10.87
N GLY A 490 13.07 -19.46 11.75
CA GLY A 490 14.24 -20.33 11.52
C GLY A 490 15.60 -19.68 11.85
N ASP A 491 15.63 -18.75 12.81
CA ASP A 491 16.85 -18.01 13.21
C ASP A 491 17.62 -17.44 12.01
N LYS A 492 16.84 -16.97 11.04
CA LYS A 492 17.34 -16.61 9.72
C LYS A 492 18.13 -15.33 9.75
N VAL A 493 17.66 -14.31 10.45
CA VAL A 493 18.26 -12.97 10.48
C VAL A 493 18.68 -12.57 11.90
N SER A 494 19.60 -11.62 12.03
CA SER A 494 20.02 -11.15 13.35
C SER A 494 18.90 -10.36 14.06
N LYS A 495 18.99 -10.21 15.39
CA LYS A 495 18.03 -9.41 16.17
C LYS A 495 18.07 -7.91 15.86
N ASP A 496 19.03 -7.46 15.06
CA ASP A 496 19.03 -6.11 14.51
C ASP A 496 17.97 -5.93 13.43
N THR A 497 17.50 -6.99 12.75
CA THR A 497 16.41 -6.85 11.77
C THR A 497 15.12 -6.40 12.45
N VAL A 498 14.43 -5.41 11.88
CA VAL A 498 13.11 -4.97 12.36
C VAL A 498 12.05 -5.77 11.64
N ILE A 499 11.07 -6.29 12.38
CA ILE A 499 10.04 -7.17 11.83
C ILE A 499 8.73 -6.39 11.63
N TYR A 500 8.16 -6.46 10.45
CA TYR A 500 6.85 -5.93 10.11
C TYR A 500 5.82 -7.06 10.25
N SER A 501 5.09 -7.06 11.36
CA SER A 501 4.14 -8.13 11.67
C SER A 501 2.77 -7.82 11.07
N TRP A 502 2.35 -8.68 10.13
CA TRP A 502 1.13 -8.49 9.36
C TRP A 502 0.08 -9.58 9.57
N LEU A 503 0.50 -10.80 9.95
CA LEU A 503 -0.42 -11.92 10.15
C LEU A 503 -1.32 -11.70 11.37
N SER A 504 -0.75 -11.25 12.49
CA SER A 504 -1.50 -10.94 13.72
C SER A 504 -0.66 -10.20 14.75
N GLU A 505 -1.29 -9.51 15.69
CA GLU A 505 -0.59 -8.92 16.84
C GLU A 505 0.06 -9.96 17.76
N ASP A 506 -0.48 -11.18 17.84
CA ASP A 506 0.13 -12.25 18.65
C ASP A 506 1.51 -12.63 18.09
N ALA A 507 1.65 -12.64 16.77
CA ALA A 507 2.92 -12.88 16.11
C ALA A 507 3.91 -11.71 16.35
N ALA A 508 3.44 -10.46 16.32
CA ALA A 508 4.23 -9.30 16.71
C ALA A 508 4.79 -9.42 18.13
N VAL A 509 3.93 -9.79 19.09
CA VAL A 509 4.29 -10.01 20.49
C VAL A 509 5.34 -11.12 20.61
N ASN A 510 5.20 -12.20 19.85
CA ASN A 510 6.18 -13.29 19.84
C ASN A 510 7.53 -12.83 19.28
N CYS A 511 7.57 -12.04 18.21
CA CYS A 511 8.80 -11.46 17.67
C CYS A 511 9.49 -10.56 18.70
N ALA A 512 8.72 -9.66 19.33
CA ALA A 512 9.24 -8.74 20.32
C ALA A 512 9.80 -9.46 21.57
N ARG A 513 9.13 -10.53 22.03
CA ARG A 513 9.64 -11.40 23.12
C ARG A 513 10.94 -12.10 22.76
N GLN A 514 11.17 -12.39 21.48
CA GLN A 514 12.43 -12.94 20.98
C GLN A 514 13.53 -11.88 20.80
N GLY A 515 13.25 -10.61 21.11
CA GLY A 515 14.22 -9.52 21.14
C GLY A 515 14.28 -8.66 19.88
N PHE A 516 13.42 -8.90 18.90
CA PHE A 516 13.30 -8.05 17.71
C PHE A 516 12.58 -6.74 18.04
N ASP A 517 12.93 -5.66 17.33
CA ASP A 517 12.06 -4.49 17.24
C ASP A 517 10.99 -4.75 16.17
N VAL A 518 9.78 -4.23 16.37
CA VAL A 518 8.59 -4.62 15.59
C VAL A 518 7.77 -3.39 15.18
N VAL A 519 7.31 -3.40 13.93
CA VAL A 519 6.26 -2.51 13.41
C VAL A 519 4.96 -3.32 13.30
N LEU A 520 3.87 -2.79 13.85
CA LEU A 520 2.55 -3.41 13.80
C LEU A 520 1.82 -3.04 12.50
N GLN A 521 1.56 -4.04 11.66
CA GLN A 521 0.77 -3.87 10.43
C GLN A 521 -0.28 -4.99 10.25
N PRO A 522 -1.08 -5.34 11.28
CA PRO A 522 -2.00 -6.47 11.20
C PRO A 522 -3.06 -6.27 10.10
N ALA A 523 -3.14 -7.21 9.16
CA ALA A 523 -4.04 -7.11 8.01
C ALA A 523 -5.52 -6.97 8.38
N GLN A 524 -5.90 -7.45 9.57
CA GLN A 524 -7.27 -7.40 10.05
C GLN A 524 -7.76 -5.96 10.33
N THR A 525 -6.84 -5.02 10.56
CA THR A 525 -7.18 -3.65 10.98
C THR A 525 -6.43 -2.53 10.26
N THR A 526 -5.36 -2.81 9.50
CA THR A 526 -4.53 -1.75 8.90
C THR A 526 -4.38 -1.80 7.37
N TYR A 527 -5.01 -2.77 6.70
CA TYR A 527 -4.94 -2.92 5.24
C TYR A 527 -6.08 -2.16 4.56
N LEU A 528 -5.72 -1.14 3.79
CA LEU A 528 -6.63 -0.20 3.14
C LEU A 528 -7.19 -0.73 1.82
N ASP A 529 -6.64 -1.82 1.28
CA ASP A 529 -7.18 -2.57 0.15
C ASP A 529 -8.41 -3.40 0.52
N MET A 530 -8.64 -3.64 1.83
CA MET A 530 -9.84 -4.31 2.33
C MET A 530 -11.10 -3.48 2.03
N THR A 531 -12.22 -4.16 1.76
CA THR A 531 -13.53 -3.50 1.58
C THR A 531 -13.95 -2.69 2.81
N GLN A 532 -14.71 -1.62 2.59
CA GLN A 532 -15.10 -0.67 3.66
C GLN A 532 -16.50 -0.91 4.24
N ASP A 533 -17.27 -1.78 3.62
CA ASP A 533 -18.57 -2.25 4.08
C ASP A 533 -18.81 -3.65 3.50
N TYR A 534 -19.89 -4.30 3.93
CA TYR A 534 -20.31 -5.63 3.54
C TYR A 534 -21.17 -5.63 2.26
N ALA A 535 -21.51 -4.46 1.71
CA ALA A 535 -22.23 -4.36 0.46
C ALA A 535 -21.40 -4.93 -0.70
N PRO A 536 -21.96 -5.82 -1.55
CA PRO A 536 -21.20 -6.45 -2.64
C PRO A 536 -20.68 -5.44 -3.68
N GLU A 537 -21.24 -4.23 -3.70
CA GLU A 537 -20.79 -3.09 -4.52
C GLU A 537 -19.48 -2.48 -4.06
N GLU A 538 -19.05 -2.71 -2.82
CA GLU A 538 -17.83 -2.13 -2.27
C GLU A 538 -16.60 -2.66 -3.03
N PRO A 539 -15.72 -1.77 -3.53
CA PRO A 539 -14.46 -2.18 -4.09
C PRO A 539 -13.50 -2.60 -2.97
N GLY A 540 -12.61 -3.53 -3.28
CA GLY A 540 -11.60 -4.03 -2.36
C GLY A 540 -11.53 -5.55 -2.37
N VAL A 541 -10.69 -6.07 -1.49
CA VAL A 541 -10.57 -7.50 -1.19
C VAL A 541 -11.05 -7.76 0.25
N ASP A 542 -11.16 -9.02 0.65
CA ASP A 542 -11.68 -9.39 1.97
C ASP A 542 -10.99 -10.59 2.61
N TRP A 543 -9.79 -10.96 2.12
CA TRP A 543 -9.09 -12.17 2.56
C TRP A 543 -8.79 -12.17 4.05
N ALA A 544 -8.48 -11.01 4.63
CA ALA A 544 -8.35 -10.84 6.07
C ALA A 544 -9.75 -10.71 6.69
N ASN A 545 -10.45 -9.65 6.29
CA ASN A 545 -11.86 -9.38 6.58
C ASN A 545 -12.25 -8.03 5.96
N PRO A 546 -13.55 -7.73 5.79
CA PRO A 546 -14.00 -6.35 5.60
C PRO A 546 -13.48 -5.46 6.73
N LEU A 547 -13.01 -4.25 6.39
CA LEU A 547 -12.48 -3.26 7.33
C LEU A 547 -13.31 -1.97 7.27
N PRO A 548 -14.51 -1.94 7.89
CA PRO A 548 -15.27 -0.70 8.04
C PRO A 548 -14.53 0.33 8.88
N LEU A 549 -14.89 1.60 8.71
CA LEU A 549 -14.27 2.73 9.39
C LEU A 549 -14.22 2.55 10.91
N LYS A 550 -15.32 2.06 11.50
CA LYS A 550 -15.39 1.82 12.94
C LYS A 550 -14.36 0.79 13.40
N LYS A 551 -14.19 -0.30 12.64
CA LYS A 551 -13.21 -1.34 12.97
C LYS A 551 -11.77 -0.81 12.91
N ALA A 552 -11.44 -0.01 11.89
CA ALA A 552 -10.16 0.69 11.80
C ALA A 552 -9.95 1.64 13.00
N TYR A 553 -10.99 2.38 13.39
CA TYR A 553 -10.92 3.29 14.54
C TYR A 553 -10.79 2.57 15.89
N THR A 554 -11.48 1.45 16.07
CA THR A 554 -11.43 0.72 17.35
C THR A 554 -10.16 -0.10 17.53
N TYR A 555 -9.29 -0.15 16.51
CA TYR A 555 -8.00 -0.81 16.62
C TYR A 555 -7.18 -0.13 17.73
N GLU A 556 -6.89 -0.91 18.78
CA GLU A 556 -6.06 -0.50 19.89
C GLU A 556 -4.87 -1.46 19.94
N PRO A 557 -3.67 -1.03 19.52
CA PRO A 557 -2.51 -1.90 19.45
C PRO A 557 -2.16 -2.42 20.84
N LEU A 558 -1.94 -3.73 20.94
CA LEU A 558 -1.56 -4.44 22.15
C LEU A 558 -2.56 -4.26 23.30
N ALA A 559 -3.86 -4.19 22.99
CA ALA A 559 -4.92 -3.92 23.96
C ALA A 559 -4.92 -4.86 25.19
N ASN A 560 -4.40 -6.08 25.03
CA ASN A 560 -4.33 -7.12 26.05
C ASN A 560 -2.99 -7.16 26.81
N ILE A 561 -2.04 -6.28 26.48
CA ILE A 561 -0.74 -6.18 27.13
C ILE A 561 -0.77 -5.03 28.16
N PRO A 562 -0.32 -5.25 29.41
CA PRO A 562 -0.21 -4.19 30.40
C PRO A 562 0.74 -3.07 29.94
N ALA A 563 0.36 -1.81 30.17
CA ALA A 563 1.12 -0.65 29.70
C ALA A 563 2.54 -0.53 30.26
N ASP A 564 2.84 -1.19 31.38
CA ASP A 564 4.16 -1.25 32.01
C ASP A 564 5.03 -2.42 31.50
N ASP A 565 4.51 -3.26 30.62
CA ASP A 565 5.26 -4.38 30.04
C ASP A 565 6.44 -3.86 29.19
N PRO A 566 7.67 -4.36 29.40
CA PRO A 566 8.84 -3.93 28.64
C PRO A 566 8.74 -4.19 27.13
N ILE A 567 7.83 -5.06 26.68
CA ILE A 567 7.59 -5.33 25.26
C ILE A 567 7.23 -4.06 24.49
N HIS A 568 6.57 -3.09 25.12
CA HIS A 568 6.22 -1.81 24.49
C HIS A 568 7.46 -1.05 23.97
N LYS A 569 8.64 -1.26 24.57
CA LYS A 569 9.91 -0.65 24.11
C LYS A 569 10.44 -1.24 22.80
N ARG A 570 9.95 -2.42 22.40
CA ARG A 570 10.28 -3.06 21.12
C ARG A 570 9.34 -2.65 20.00
N ILE A 571 8.24 -1.98 20.33
CA ILE A 571 7.23 -1.59 19.36
C ILE A 571 7.60 -0.22 18.84
N TRP A 572 8.09 -0.17 17.61
CA TRP A 572 8.38 1.09 16.93
C TRP A 572 7.10 1.90 16.73
N GLY A 573 6.02 1.23 16.34
CA GLY A 573 4.73 1.84 16.11
C GLY A 573 3.89 1.06 15.12
N ILE A 574 3.10 1.77 14.33
CA ILE A 574 2.04 1.20 13.48
C ILE A 574 2.28 1.61 12.03
N GLN A 575 1.99 0.69 11.11
CA GLN A 575 1.86 0.98 9.69
C GLN A 575 0.48 0.62 9.18
N THR A 576 0.00 1.40 8.22
CA THR A 576 -1.11 1.04 7.34
C THR A 576 -0.60 0.81 5.93
N ALA A 577 -1.23 -0.08 5.17
CA ALA A 577 -0.77 -0.45 3.83
C ALA A 577 -1.90 -0.34 2.82
N LEU A 578 -1.58 0.09 1.60
CA LEU A 578 -2.45 -0.04 0.45
C LEU A 578 -1.75 -0.93 -0.58
N TRP A 579 -2.21 -2.17 -0.67
CA TRP A 579 -1.90 -3.07 -1.77
C TRP A 579 -2.75 -2.74 -2.99
N CYS A 580 -2.18 -2.90 -4.19
CA CYS A 580 -2.73 -2.27 -5.38
C CYS A 580 -3.17 -3.24 -6.47
N GLU A 581 -3.47 -4.51 -6.18
CA GLU A 581 -3.92 -5.50 -7.18
C GLU A 581 -5.12 -5.01 -7.99
N ILE A 582 -6.05 -4.28 -7.38
CA ILE A 582 -7.25 -3.74 -8.05
C ILE A 582 -7.38 -2.20 -7.93
N ILE A 583 -6.26 -1.50 -7.70
CA ILE A 583 -6.19 -0.06 -7.50
C ILE A 583 -5.21 0.53 -8.52
N ASN A 584 -5.74 1.09 -9.62
CA ASN A 584 -4.92 1.53 -10.75
C ASN A 584 -5.12 3.01 -11.15
N ASN A 585 -5.85 3.78 -10.35
CA ASN A 585 -6.17 5.18 -10.65
C ASN A 585 -6.34 6.00 -9.35
N PRO A 586 -6.14 7.34 -9.41
CA PRO A 586 -6.17 8.19 -8.22
C PRO A 586 -7.51 8.17 -7.47
N GLN A 587 -8.63 8.08 -8.19
CA GLN A 587 -9.95 8.13 -7.57
C GLN A 587 -10.21 6.87 -6.73
N ARG A 588 -9.84 5.69 -7.24
CA ARG A 588 -9.91 4.44 -6.47
C ARG A 588 -8.95 4.46 -5.29
N MET A 589 -7.73 4.97 -5.48
CA MET A 589 -6.76 5.11 -4.39
C MET A 589 -7.32 5.98 -3.25
N ASP A 590 -7.81 7.19 -3.58
CA ASP A 590 -8.43 8.10 -2.60
C ASP A 590 -9.59 7.42 -1.85
N TYR A 591 -10.46 6.73 -2.59
CA TYR A 591 -11.62 6.04 -2.03
C TYR A 591 -11.21 4.98 -1.00
N MET A 592 -10.18 4.18 -1.31
CA MET A 592 -9.72 3.08 -0.44
C MET A 592 -8.94 3.60 0.78
N ILE A 593 -8.16 4.67 0.61
CA ILE A 593 -7.38 5.29 1.68
C ILE A 593 -8.28 6.05 2.66
N PHE A 594 -9.18 6.90 2.15
CA PHE A 594 -9.95 7.83 2.97
C PHE A 594 -11.40 7.38 3.14
N PRO A 595 -11.94 7.41 4.38
CA PRO A 595 -11.40 8.10 5.56
C PRO A 595 -10.61 7.23 6.54
N ARG A 596 -10.41 5.93 6.30
CA ARG A 596 -9.78 5.02 7.28
C ARG A 596 -8.36 5.43 7.67
N LEU A 597 -7.61 6.07 6.77
CA LEU A 597 -6.30 6.62 7.08
C LEU A 597 -6.33 7.56 8.30
N THR A 598 -7.38 8.37 8.47
CA THR A 598 -7.44 9.33 9.59
C THR A 598 -7.72 8.64 10.92
N ALA A 599 -8.46 7.54 10.93
CA ALA A 599 -8.63 6.67 12.10
C ALA A 599 -7.31 6.01 12.50
N LEU A 600 -6.53 5.55 11.52
CA LEU A 600 -5.22 4.92 11.77
C LEU A 600 -4.16 5.95 12.18
N ALA A 601 -4.22 7.18 11.67
CA ALA A 601 -3.43 8.30 12.16
C ALA A 601 -3.71 8.58 13.65
N GLU A 602 -4.99 8.54 14.06
CA GLU A 602 -5.39 8.72 15.45
C GLU A 602 -4.91 7.57 16.35
N ALA A 603 -4.90 6.33 15.86
CA ALA A 603 -4.30 5.20 16.58
C ALA A 603 -2.77 5.35 16.75
N CYS A 604 -2.10 5.95 15.77
CA CYS A 604 -0.66 6.21 15.78
C CYS A 604 -0.25 7.37 16.72
N TRP A 605 -1.13 8.36 16.89
CA TRP A 605 -0.80 9.65 17.50
C TRP A 605 -1.43 9.86 18.88
N THR A 606 -2.73 9.60 18.99
CA THR A 606 -3.53 9.99 20.15
C THR A 606 -3.48 8.90 21.20
N GLU A 607 -3.24 9.30 22.45
CA GLU A 607 -3.25 8.42 23.60
C GLU A 607 -4.61 7.73 23.75
N LYS A 608 -4.59 6.45 24.13
CA LYS A 608 -5.80 5.60 24.21
C LYS A 608 -6.95 6.28 24.97
N GLN A 609 -6.65 7.00 26.06
CA GLN A 609 -7.66 7.62 26.92
C GLN A 609 -8.36 8.82 26.27
N GLN A 610 -7.79 9.39 25.20
CA GLN A 610 -8.35 10.55 24.48
C GLN A 610 -9.17 10.15 23.24
N ARG A 611 -9.10 8.88 22.84
CA ARG A 611 -9.80 8.31 21.69
C ARG A 611 -11.23 7.95 22.06
N ASP A 612 -12.20 8.55 21.39
CA ASP A 612 -13.63 8.28 21.53
C ASP A 612 -14.31 8.29 20.16
N TRP A 613 -15.13 7.27 19.89
CA TRP A 613 -15.71 7.05 18.57
C TRP A 613 -16.73 8.13 18.15
N PRO A 614 -17.72 8.50 19.00
CA PRO A 614 -18.58 9.66 18.74
C PRO A 614 -17.81 10.95 18.47
N ASP A 615 -16.80 11.26 19.29
CA ASP A 615 -15.93 12.43 19.11
C ASP A 615 -15.17 12.41 17.77
N TYR A 616 -14.56 11.27 17.43
CA TYR A 616 -13.88 11.08 16.15
C TYR A 616 -14.83 11.29 14.96
N LEU A 617 -16.05 10.74 15.02
CA LEU A 617 -17.02 10.93 13.94
C LEU A 617 -17.40 12.41 13.77
N ALA A 618 -17.55 13.16 14.86
CA ALA A 618 -17.84 14.59 14.81
C ALA A 618 -16.70 15.38 14.15
N ARG A 619 -15.45 15.08 14.55
CA ARG A 619 -14.25 15.69 13.95
C ARG A 619 -14.08 15.31 12.48
N LEU A 620 -14.29 14.03 12.14
CA LEU A 620 -14.29 13.57 10.76
C LEU A 620 -15.34 14.31 9.92
N LYS A 621 -16.56 14.47 10.42
CA LYS A 621 -17.62 15.19 9.71
C LYS A 621 -17.27 16.64 9.44
N GLY A 622 -16.65 17.33 10.41
CA GLY A 622 -16.15 18.69 10.23
C GLY A 622 -14.93 18.79 9.31
N HIS A 623 -14.17 17.71 9.14
CA HIS A 623 -12.97 17.66 8.30
C HIS A 623 -13.26 17.35 6.83
N LEU A 624 -14.35 16.65 6.52
CA LEU A 624 -14.72 16.28 5.14
C LEU A 624 -14.70 17.46 4.14
N PRO A 625 -15.18 18.67 4.47
CA PRO A 625 -15.09 19.82 3.57
C PRO A 625 -13.65 20.18 3.16
N LEU A 626 -12.67 19.98 4.04
CA LEU A 626 -11.26 20.20 3.73
C LEU A 626 -10.73 19.14 2.75
N LEU A 627 -11.21 17.89 2.83
CA LEU A 627 -10.92 16.86 1.83
C LEU A 627 -11.59 17.17 0.48
N ASP A 628 -12.84 17.64 0.50
CA ASP A 628 -13.57 18.06 -0.70
C ASP A 628 -12.84 19.19 -1.43
N LYS A 629 -12.37 20.21 -0.70
CA LYS A 629 -11.61 21.34 -1.26
C LYS A 629 -10.30 20.93 -1.92
N GLN A 630 -9.71 19.84 -1.44
CA GLN A 630 -8.49 19.26 -2.01
C GLN A 630 -8.77 18.25 -3.14
N GLY A 631 -10.04 18.02 -3.48
CA GLY A 631 -10.46 17.08 -4.52
C GLY A 631 -10.23 15.61 -4.17
N VAL A 632 -10.10 15.28 -2.87
CA VAL A 632 -9.90 13.89 -2.42
C VAL A 632 -11.19 13.11 -2.56
N GLN A 633 -11.19 12.04 -3.36
CA GLN A 633 -12.38 11.21 -3.63
C GLN A 633 -12.60 10.16 -2.53
N TYR A 634 -12.75 10.58 -1.28
CA TYR A 634 -12.95 9.69 -0.13
C TYR A 634 -14.30 8.94 -0.19
N ARG A 635 -14.39 7.77 0.47
CA ARG A 635 -15.66 7.09 0.69
C ARG A 635 -16.56 7.91 1.62
N GLN A 636 -17.69 8.39 1.12
CA GLN A 636 -18.62 9.23 1.89
C GLN A 636 -19.24 8.44 3.06
N PRO A 637 -18.98 8.82 4.35
CA PRO A 637 -19.43 8.02 5.50
C PRO A 637 -20.95 8.09 5.77
N TRP A 638 -21.61 9.17 5.34
CA TRP A 638 -23.03 9.46 5.62
C TRP A 638 -23.89 9.60 4.35
N LYS A 639 -23.54 8.90 3.27
CA LYS A 639 -24.33 8.91 2.03
C LYS A 639 -25.42 7.84 2.04
#